data_AF-Q5P8U1-F1
#
_entry.id   AF-Q5P8U1-F1
#
_cell.length_a   1.000
_cell.length_b   1.000
_cell.length_c   1.000
_cell.angle_alpha   90.00
_cell.angle_beta   90.00
_cell.angle_gamma   90.00
#
_symmetry.space_group_name_H-M   'P 1'
#
loop_
_entity.id
_entity.type
_entity.pdbx_description
1 polymer ?
#
loop_
_entity_poly.entity_id
_entity_poly.type
_entity_poly.pdbx_seq_one_letter_code
_entity_poly.pdbx_strand_id
1 'polypeptide(L)'
;MRLDLGQRVAQRVDLLSVGIKGKQVGLDGAARFHRCRLWRDSGGCNFTKSGRGEVFRGALKKRPQDEATGAEIDQLDRERQKALELVKEINQRELLNTLTDAGLIPNYAFPEAGVELKSLLWRKRGSDDPDTAAYISLPAERYERPAQSALSEFAPENVFYANQRRVEIDQINMTLSSLESWRLCPTCQHMENLEIQADSRAACPRCGDPMWANIAQKRSLLRFRQAIANSNDTEVRIDDSAEDREPKFYVRQLLADFEPEKVVEAWRLKARDLPFGFEFIEQVQFRDINFGEPTKPGEAYNVAGQQRSRPGFKLCRHCGQIQRAPRNARERDAGQLHAFDCEKRGTNDVENLIDCLYLYREFSSEALRILVPYTRSGVDEEAVQSFMAAVQLGLKKRFGGKVDHLRMLTQQEAGKDGAPGRQYVLLYDSVPGGTGYLHQLLANEAQTLVDVLRLALSHLSACACNADPEKDGCYRCVYQYRLGRAMASVSRDRARSILEHLVAGLDHLEKVPTVAEIYINPNFDSELEARFIEALRRLGGEAGLPFVKLVQDIVHGKSGYLLQVGEQQYWVEPQVDLGPTDGVIVPCRPDFMLWPVQSRSKRRPIAVFCDGWAYHHDTARVDAKKRNALVMSGKYWVWSATWEDVKTALDGSVETALAGMLEPMYYGGQETLSPPLRAMIDERFVSRNAVAVLIDWLGKPVGEALDEHSLRMARSAGATAFRMVPNPRVPELADARDELAKFWLNVGALPCDRPEKYVPCGNITQPEVRLRYLWPALLAGGSANGMPEKSPGFVILDDAFAHDEPARHLAWRRWLALFNHFQLLPGIMLATQDGLEAADHASLSMPASSNPASSSQGAALAAAWEQVLDQAMSELTPSLMDVVGAGVPPPDEVGFEYADPKNADTIIAEAELAWCAKKLVLLLPAHTNYQAVWKAHGWTSVVAEGEWTQRLISEIKEGTTA
;
A
#
# COMPACT_ATOMS: atom_id res chain seq x y z
N MET A 1 17.01 16.65 45.38
CA MET A 1 17.80 17.89 45.28
C MET A 1 16.87 19.06 44.99
N ARG A 2 16.54 19.88 46.00
CA ARG A 2 15.92 21.19 45.77
C ARG A 2 17.02 22.12 45.27
N LEU A 3 17.01 22.42 43.97
CA LEU A 3 17.90 23.40 43.37
C LEU A 3 17.10 24.66 43.00
N ASP A 4 17.65 25.75 43.49
CA ASP A 4 17.19 27.13 43.54
C ASP A 4 16.59 27.67 42.23
N LEU A 5 15.28 27.89 42.26
CA LEU A 5 14.49 28.53 41.19
C LEU A 5 14.90 30.01 41.03
N GLY A 6 15.36 30.65 42.11
CA GLY A 6 15.82 32.04 42.11
C GLY A 6 17.08 32.23 41.28
N GLN A 7 18.03 31.31 41.36
CA GLN A 7 19.28 31.35 40.56
C GLN A 7 19.05 31.18 39.06
N ARG A 8 18.08 30.35 38.64
CA ARG A 8 17.77 30.16 37.19
C ARG A 8 17.03 31.34 36.60
N VAL A 9 16.14 31.97 37.38
CA VAL A 9 15.46 33.21 36.98
C VAL A 9 16.47 34.37 36.92
N ALA A 10 17.38 34.47 37.89
CA ALA A 10 18.46 35.45 37.87
C ALA A 10 19.39 35.28 36.66
N GLN A 11 19.81 34.05 36.33
CA GLN A 11 20.65 33.78 35.16
C GLN A 11 19.98 34.13 33.82
N ARG A 12 18.66 33.90 33.69
CA ARG A 12 17.91 34.30 32.47
C ARG A 12 17.73 35.81 32.36
N VAL A 13 17.62 36.51 33.48
CA VAL A 13 17.56 37.98 33.52
C VAL A 13 18.95 38.60 33.27
N ASP A 14 20.02 37.99 33.78
CA ASP A 14 21.40 38.43 33.56
C ASP A 14 21.84 38.22 32.10
N LEU A 15 21.44 37.13 31.45
CA LEU A 15 21.69 36.92 30.01
C LEU A 15 21.04 38.00 29.13
N LEU A 16 19.95 38.62 29.58
CA LEU A 16 19.31 39.77 28.92
C LEU A 16 20.04 41.10 29.20
N SER A 17 20.87 41.17 30.26
CA SER A 17 21.60 42.38 30.65
C SER A 17 22.95 42.56 29.91
N VAL A 18 23.50 41.51 29.29
CA VAL A 18 24.79 41.55 28.58
C VAL A 18 24.75 42.41 27.30
N GLY A 19 23.57 42.81 26.83
CA GLY A 19 23.41 43.68 25.65
C GLY A 19 23.54 45.19 25.88
N ILE A 20 23.74 45.67 27.12
CA ILE A 20 23.71 47.11 27.41
C ILE A 20 24.96 47.53 28.20
N LYS A 21 26.07 47.81 27.49
CA LYS A 21 27.16 48.61 28.05
C LYS A 21 26.71 50.07 28.14
N GLY A 22 26.49 50.55 29.36
CA GLY A 22 26.56 51.97 29.69
C GLY A 22 25.26 52.62 30.15
N LYS A 23 24.85 52.31 31.39
CA LYS A 23 24.43 53.24 32.47
C LYS A 23 23.57 52.45 33.46
N GLN A 24 23.84 52.65 34.76
CA GLN A 24 23.05 52.08 35.86
C GLN A 24 21.59 52.44 35.69
N VAL A 25 20.76 51.44 35.37
CA VAL A 25 19.31 51.55 35.46
C VAL A 25 18.87 50.44 36.40
N GLY A 26 18.37 50.84 37.58
CA GLY A 26 17.81 49.91 38.56
C GLY A 26 16.66 49.09 37.98
N LEU A 27 16.29 48.02 38.70
CA LEU A 27 15.25 47.02 38.37
C LEU A 27 13.90 47.59 37.86
N ASP A 28 13.64 48.87 38.09
CA ASP A 28 12.46 49.59 37.59
C ASP A 28 12.51 49.96 36.09
N GLY A 29 13.70 49.93 35.47
CA GLY A 29 13.92 50.30 34.07
C GLY A 29 13.60 49.20 33.05
N ALA A 30 13.94 47.94 33.37
CA ALA A 30 13.67 46.80 32.49
C ALA A 30 12.15 46.53 32.35
N ALA A 31 11.40 46.70 33.46
CA ALA A 31 9.94 46.62 33.47
C ALA A 31 9.28 47.81 32.73
N ARG A 32 9.92 48.98 32.65
CA ARG A 32 9.46 50.10 31.81
C ARG A 32 9.76 49.89 30.33
N PHE A 33 10.91 49.33 29.98
CA PHE A 33 11.28 49.10 28.57
C PHE A 33 10.46 47.97 27.92
N HIS A 34 10.14 46.89 28.66
CA HIS A 34 9.28 45.82 28.16
C HIS A 34 7.80 46.19 28.16
N ARG A 35 7.32 46.98 29.14
CA ARG A 35 6.05 47.69 29.00
C ARG A 35 6.06 48.51 27.74
N CYS A 36 7.11 49.30 27.45
CA CYS A 36 7.15 50.13 26.25
C CYS A 36 7.19 49.33 24.92
N ARG A 37 7.64 48.07 24.91
CA ARG A 37 7.62 47.18 23.74
C ARG A 37 6.24 46.54 23.53
N LEU A 38 5.62 46.00 24.58
CA LEU A 38 4.20 45.58 24.57
C LEU A 38 3.25 46.77 24.31
N TRP A 39 3.60 47.95 24.82
CA TRP A 39 2.88 49.21 24.55
C TRP A 39 3.17 49.73 23.14
N ARG A 40 4.26 49.36 22.45
CA ARG A 40 4.44 49.62 21.02
C ARG A 40 3.69 48.62 20.16
N ASP A 41 3.76 47.34 20.50
CA ASP A 41 3.20 46.22 19.74
C ASP A 41 1.68 46.08 19.94
N SER A 42 1.12 46.64 21.02
CA SER A 42 -0.34 46.63 21.32
C SER A 42 -0.95 48.02 21.55
N GLY A 43 -0.17 49.02 21.97
CA GLY A 43 -0.68 50.37 22.34
C GLY A 43 -0.35 51.50 21.35
N GLY A 44 0.83 51.46 20.71
CA GLY A 44 1.33 52.51 19.83
C GLY A 44 0.54 52.59 18.54
N CYS A 45 0.13 51.43 18.02
CA CYS A 45 -0.77 51.36 16.87
C CYS A 45 -2.16 51.91 17.24
N ASN A 46 -2.71 51.55 18.42
CA ASN A 46 -4.04 51.99 18.86
C ASN A 46 -4.14 53.51 19.11
N PHE A 47 -3.07 54.15 19.58
CA PHE A 47 -3.02 55.61 19.76
C PHE A 47 -2.95 56.37 18.40
N THR A 48 -2.25 55.82 17.40
CA THR A 48 -2.28 56.36 16.02
C THR A 48 -3.61 56.08 15.30
N LYS A 49 -4.29 54.98 15.65
CA LYS A 49 -5.60 54.57 15.10
C LYS A 49 -6.75 55.45 15.62
N SER A 50 -6.73 55.85 16.89
CA SER A 50 -7.77 56.77 17.42
C SER A 50 -7.74 58.14 16.74
N GLY A 51 -6.55 58.64 16.37
CA GLY A 51 -6.39 59.91 15.65
C GLY A 51 -6.95 59.89 14.22
N ARG A 52 -6.86 58.78 13.50
CA ARG A 52 -7.43 58.66 12.13
C ARG A 52 -8.96 58.61 12.15
N GLY A 53 -9.55 57.91 13.12
CA GLY A 53 -10.99 57.91 13.32
C GLY A 53 -11.55 59.33 13.57
N GLU A 54 -10.80 60.18 14.28
CA GLU A 54 -11.16 61.59 14.47
C GLU A 54 -11.07 62.42 13.17
N VAL A 55 -10.10 62.13 12.29
CA VAL A 55 -10.00 62.78 10.96
C VAL A 55 -11.18 62.42 10.06
N PHE A 56 -11.55 61.13 9.98
CA PHE A 56 -12.72 60.68 9.22
C PHE A 56 -14.03 61.21 9.81
N ARG A 57 -14.19 61.19 11.14
CA ARG A 57 -15.33 61.81 11.83
C ARG A 57 -15.41 63.31 11.57
N GLY A 58 -14.27 64.00 11.56
CA GLY A 58 -14.17 65.42 11.23
C GLY A 58 -14.55 65.72 9.76
N ALA A 59 -14.27 64.81 8.84
CA ALA A 59 -14.71 64.90 7.45
C ALA A 59 -16.21 64.62 7.28
N LEU A 60 -16.76 63.63 7.99
CA LEU A 60 -18.19 63.28 7.96
C LEU A 60 -19.08 64.36 8.59
N LYS A 61 -18.65 64.99 9.69
CA LYS A 61 -19.36 66.14 10.29
C LYS A 61 -19.46 67.37 9.37
N LYS A 62 -18.66 67.42 8.29
CA LYS A 62 -18.69 68.48 7.27
C LYS A 62 -19.61 68.17 6.08
N ARG A 63 -20.15 66.95 5.98
CA ARG A 63 -21.13 66.54 4.95
C ARG A 63 -22.56 66.95 5.41
N PRO A 64 -23.55 66.99 4.50
CA PRO A 64 -24.94 67.21 4.88
C PRO A 64 -25.38 66.19 5.94
N GLN A 65 -26.00 66.63 7.03
CA GLN A 65 -26.48 65.75 8.10
C GLN A 65 -27.82 65.12 7.71
N ASP A 66 -27.79 64.29 6.68
CA ASP A 66 -28.86 63.36 6.37
C ASP A 66 -28.84 62.15 7.33
N GLU A 67 -29.93 61.40 7.37
CA GLU A 67 -30.09 60.24 8.26
C GLU A 67 -28.99 59.19 8.05
N ALA A 68 -28.47 59.08 6.82
CA ALA A 68 -27.34 58.21 6.46
C ALA A 68 -26.00 58.67 7.08
N THR A 69 -25.67 59.96 6.99
CA THR A 69 -24.44 60.51 7.60
C THR A 69 -24.53 60.47 9.13
N GLY A 70 -25.71 60.70 9.71
CA GLY A 70 -25.95 60.53 11.15
C GLY A 70 -25.69 59.08 11.62
N ALA A 71 -26.26 58.10 10.91
CA ALA A 71 -26.04 56.68 11.23
C ALA A 71 -24.57 56.25 11.08
N GLU A 72 -23.82 56.85 10.15
CA GLU A 72 -22.39 56.62 9.98
C GLU A 72 -21.58 57.21 11.14
N ILE A 73 -21.86 58.46 11.56
CA ILE A 73 -21.21 59.09 12.72
C ILE A 73 -21.46 58.28 14.00
N ASP A 74 -22.70 57.82 14.22
CA ASP A 74 -23.06 56.97 15.35
C ASP A 74 -22.29 55.64 15.33
N GLN A 75 -22.08 55.06 14.15
CA GLN A 75 -21.24 53.87 13.99
C GLN A 75 -19.79 54.12 14.39
N LEU A 76 -19.23 55.27 13.97
CA LEU A 76 -17.85 55.61 14.32
C LEU A 76 -17.67 55.87 15.82
N ASP A 77 -18.64 56.54 16.45
CA ASP A 77 -18.60 56.81 17.88
C ASP A 77 -18.71 55.51 18.71
N ARG A 78 -19.51 54.54 18.25
CA ARG A 78 -19.55 53.18 18.83
C ARG A 78 -18.18 52.49 18.75
N GLU A 79 -17.57 52.47 17.57
CA GLU A 79 -16.30 51.79 17.33
C GLU A 79 -15.15 52.43 18.11
N ARG A 80 -15.16 53.77 18.25
CA ARG A 80 -14.21 54.50 19.11
C ARG A 80 -14.34 54.11 20.58
N GLN A 81 -15.55 54.09 21.12
CA GLN A 81 -15.77 53.72 22.52
C GLN A 81 -15.29 52.29 22.79
N LYS A 82 -15.55 51.34 21.88
CA LYS A 82 -15.01 49.97 21.98
C LYS A 82 -13.48 49.94 22.07
N ALA A 83 -12.81 50.72 21.24
CA ALA A 83 -11.35 50.80 21.25
C ALA A 83 -10.82 51.39 22.57
N LEU A 84 -11.50 52.40 23.14
CA LEU A 84 -11.15 52.97 24.44
C LEU A 84 -11.36 51.96 25.57
N GLU A 85 -12.44 51.19 25.54
CA GLU A 85 -12.70 50.13 26.52
C GLU A 85 -11.66 49.01 26.44
N LEU A 86 -11.20 48.65 25.23
CA LEU A 86 -10.08 47.74 25.03
C LEU A 86 -8.77 48.28 25.65
N VAL A 87 -8.48 49.58 25.46
CA VAL A 87 -7.30 50.22 26.07
C VAL A 87 -7.40 50.25 27.59
N LYS A 88 -8.58 50.53 28.13
CA LYS A 88 -8.85 50.52 29.57
C LYS A 88 -8.66 49.12 30.16
N GLU A 89 -9.14 48.08 29.49
CA GLU A 89 -8.92 46.67 29.86
C GLU A 89 -7.44 46.33 29.89
N ILE A 90 -6.69 46.65 28.82
CA ILE A 90 -5.23 46.40 28.75
C ILE A 90 -4.51 47.06 29.93
N ASN A 91 -4.89 48.30 30.29
CA ASN A 91 -4.27 49.02 31.40
C ASN A 91 -4.66 48.49 32.78
N GLN A 92 -5.83 47.84 32.91
CA GLN A 92 -6.30 47.23 34.15
C GLN A 92 -5.81 45.78 34.34
N ARG A 93 -5.04 45.25 33.38
CA ARG A 93 -4.59 43.85 33.41
C ARG A 93 -3.55 43.62 34.51
N GLU A 94 -3.78 42.56 35.27
CA GLU A 94 -2.82 42.03 36.26
C GLU A 94 -1.48 41.69 35.58
N LEU A 95 -0.37 42.09 36.22
CA LEU A 95 0.97 41.88 35.68
C LEU A 95 1.28 40.39 35.51
N LEU A 96 0.87 39.56 36.48
CA LEU A 96 1.10 38.11 36.46
C LEU A 96 0.43 37.47 35.25
N ASN A 97 -0.85 37.78 35.00
CA ASN A 97 -1.57 37.26 33.83
C ASN A 97 -0.86 37.66 32.52
N THR A 98 -0.41 38.90 32.43
CA THR A 98 0.34 39.38 31.25
C THR A 98 1.66 38.61 31.03
N LEU A 99 2.36 38.27 32.10
CA LEU A 99 3.59 37.45 32.02
C LEU A 99 3.29 36.01 31.62
N THR A 100 2.17 35.44 32.10
CA THR A 100 1.71 34.10 31.73
C THR A 100 1.36 34.04 30.24
N ASP A 101 0.59 35.02 29.75
CA ASP A 101 0.15 35.08 28.35
C ASP A 101 1.30 35.34 27.38
N ALA A 102 2.34 36.03 27.84
CA ALA A 102 3.59 36.22 27.10
C ALA A 102 4.51 34.98 27.14
N GLY A 103 4.13 33.91 27.84
CA GLY A 103 4.93 32.69 27.99
C GLY A 103 6.18 32.87 28.87
N LEU A 104 6.24 33.94 29.67
CA LEU A 104 7.37 34.24 30.56
C LEU A 104 7.29 33.47 31.89
N ILE A 105 6.07 33.11 32.30
CA ILE A 105 5.81 32.22 33.45
C ILE A 105 4.82 31.12 33.04
N PRO A 106 4.87 29.93 33.67
CA PRO A 106 4.02 28.79 33.28
C PRO A 106 2.54 29.09 33.41
N ASN A 107 1.75 28.71 32.41
CA ASN A 107 0.29 28.68 32.51
C ASN A 107 -0.14 27.31 33.07
N TYR A 108 -0.83 27.31 34.20
CA TYR A 108 -1.36 26.08 34.82
C TYR A 108 -2.78 25.73 34.36
N ALA A 109 -3.43 26.60 33.57
CA ALA A 109 -4.78 26.36 33.03
C ALA A 109 -4.73 25.49 31.76
N PHE A 110 -3.70 25.65 30.94
CA PHE A 110 -3.55 24.91 29.67
C PHE A 110 -2.10 24.47 29.46
N PRO A 111 -1.87 23.24 28.97
CA PRO A 111 -0.53 22.76 28.60
C PRO A 111 0.10 23.52 27.42
N GLU A 112 -0.74 24.10 26.54
CA GLU A 112 -0.37 24.97 25.43
C GLU A 112 -0.98 26.37 25.63
N ALA A 113 -0.43 27.41 24.99
CA ALA A 113 -1.06 28.72 25.00
C ALA A 113 -2.45 28.65 24.36
N GLY A 114 -3.48 29.06 25.10
CA GLY A 114 -4.85 29.12 24.61
C GLY A 114 -5.04 30.15 23.50
N VAL A 115 -6.16 30.03 22.79
CA VAL A 115 -6.63 31.09 21.90
C VAL A 115 -7.65 31.92 22.65
N GLU A 116 -7.56 33.22 22.48
CA GLU A 116 -8.42 34.17 23.17
C GLU A 116 -9.53 34.68 22.25
N LEU A 117 -10.76 34.74 22.73
CA LEU A 117 -11.85 35.48 22.12
C LEU A 117 -12.16 36.74 22.94
N LYS A 118 -12.09 37.90 22.28
CA LYS A 118 -12.53 39.18 22.83
C LYS A 118 -13.93 39.53 22.33
N SER A 119 -14.90 39.56 23.23
CA SER A 119 -16.26 39.99 22.92
C SER A 119 -16.45 41.45 23.27
N LEU A 120 -16.72 42.26 22.25
CA LEU A 120 -16.96 43.70 22.35
C LEU A 120 -18.45 43.97 22.15
N LEU A 121 -19.13 44.15 23.28
CA LEU A 121 -20.58 44.33 23.33
C LEU A 121 -20.94 45.80 23.44
N TRP A 122 -22.04 46.17 22.81
CA TRP A 122 -22.59 47.52 22.86
C TRP A 122 -24.11 47.48 22.87
N ARG A 123 -24.77 48.45 23.51
CA ARG A 123 -26.24 48.58 23.48
C ARG A 123 -26.64 50.01 23.15
N LYS A 124 -27.85 50.17 22.62
CA LYS A 124 -28.47 51.50 22.49
C LYS A 124 -28.76 52.05 23.89
N ARG A 125 -28.55 53.35 24.06
CA ARG A 125 -28.76 54.05 25.33
C ARG A 125 -30.21 53.94 25.82
N GLY A 126 -30.40 53.74 27.12
CA GLY A 126 -31.69 53.88 27.81
C GLY A 126 -31.88 55.28 28.40
N SER A 127 -33.11 55.64 28.80
CA SER A 127 -33.44 56.93 29.42
C SER A 127 -32.64 57.25 30.68
N ASP A 128 -32.17 56.22 31.38
CA ASP A 128 -31.58 56.31 32.72
C ASP A 128 -30.04 56.33 32.72
N ASP A 129 -29.40 56.30 31.54
CA ASP A 129 -27.94 56.29 31.43
C ASP A 129 -27.37 57.74 31.41
N PRO A 130 -26.29 58.05 32.17
CA PRO A 130 -25.77 59.41 32.38
C PRO A 130 -24.91 59.99 31.24
N ASP A 131 -24.56 59.19 30.23
CA ASP A 131 -23.63 59.58 29.16
C ASP A 131 -24.34 60.26 27.96
N THR A 132 -23.66 61.14 27.22
CA THR A 132 -24.25 61.93 26.11
C THR A 132 -24.27 61.19 24.77
N ALA A 133 -23.62 60.03 24.66
CA ALA A 133 -23.57 59.22 23.44
C ALA A 133 -24.88 58.42 23.20
N ALA A 134 -25.25 58.20 21.93
CA ALA A 134 -26.45 57.44 21.54
C ALA A 134 -26.35 55.93 21.84
N TYR A 135 -25.13 55.43 22.05
CA TYR A 135 -24.81 54.03 22.31
C TYR A 135 -23.77 53.94 23.42
N ILE A 136 -23.77 52.83 24.14
CA ILE A 136 -22.88 52.56 25.27
C ILE A 136 -22.13 51.25 25.00
N SER A 137 -20.81 51.31 25.04
CA SER A 137 -19.95 50.11 25.02
C SER A 137 -19.90 49.49 26.41
N LEU A 138 -20.11 48.17 26.49
CA LEU A 138 -19.99 47.42 27.73
C LEU A 138 -18.52 47.00 27.94
N PRO A 139 -18.12 46.65 29.17
CA PRO A 139 -16.80 46.09 29.44
C PRO A 139 -16.52 44.88 28.51
N ALA A 140 -15.32 44.84 27.93
CA ALA A 140 -14.91 43.75 27.06
C ALA A 140 -14.84 42.44 27.84
N GLU A 141 -15.50 41.40 27.34
CA GLU A 141 -15.45 40.05 27.93
C GLU A 141 -14.41 39.20 27.22
N ARG A 142 -13.66 38.41 27.98
CA ARG A 142 -12.57 37.57 27.49
C ARG A 142 -12.86 36.12 27.76
N TYR A 143 -12.74 35.31 26.72
CA TYR A 143 -12.92 33.87 26.80
C TYR A 143 -11.67 33.20 26.29
N GLU A 144 -11.12 32.28 27.07
CA GLU A 144 -9.98 31.46 26.66
C GLU A 144 -10.44 30.03 26.39
N ARG A 145 -9.90 29.43 25.33
CA ARG A 145 -10.10 28.03 24.99
C ARG A 145 -8.75 27.39 24.66
N PRO A 146 -8.58 26.07 24.92
CA PRO A 146 -7.45 25.33 24.39
C PRO A 146 -7.35 25.52 22.88
N ALA A 147 -6.15 25.68 22.35
CA ALA A 147 -5.97 25.98 20.93
C ALA A 147 -6.60 24.92 20.02
N GLN A 148 -6.60 23.65 20.47
CA GLN A 148 -7.30 22.57 19.78
C GLN A 148 -8.80 22.82 19.54
N SER A 149 -9.55 23.25 20.57
CA SER A 149 -11.00 23.48 20.45
C SER A 149 -11.28 24.81 19.77
N ALA A 150 -10.45 25.82 20.07
CA ALA A 150 -10.58 27.15 19.51
C ALA A 150 -10.48 27.17 17.99
N LEU A 151 -9.68 26.30 17.36
CA LEU A 151 -9.60 26.19 15.90
C LEU A 151 -10.97 26.01 15.22
N SER A 152 -11.95 25.44 15.92
CA SER A 152 -13.34 25.36 15.46
C SER A 152 -14.27 26.32 16.19
N GLU A 153 -14.22 26.41 17.53
CA GLU A 153 -15.12 27.25 18.32
C GLU A 153 -14.96 28.75 18.03
N PHE A 154 -13.72 29.19 17.81
CA PHE A 154 -13.36 30.59 17.51
C PHE A 154 -13.08 30.82 16.01
N ALA A 155 -13.42 29.86 15.16
CA ALA A 155 -13.24 29.98 13.72
C ALA A 155 -14.10 31.12 13.13
N PRO A 156 -13.67 31.73 12.01
CA PRO A 156 -14.43 32.74 11.30
C PRO A 156 -15.88 32.35 11.02
N GLU A 157 -16.80 33.29 11.25
CA GLU A 157 -18.25 33.13 11.11
C GLU A 157 -18.88 32.08 12.02
N ASN A 158 -18.14 31.50 12.97
CA ASN A 158 -18.75 30.64 13.97
C ASN A 158 -19.51 31.46 15.01
N VAL A 159 -20.45 30.81 15.70
CA VAL A 159 -21.19 31.38 16.83
C VAL A 159 -20.71 30.74 18.11
N PHE A 160 -20.27 31.56 19.04
CA PHE A 160 -19.82 31.15 20.36
C PHE A 160 -20.88 31.49 21.41
N TYR A 161 -21.20 30.52 22.26
CA TYR A 161 -22.24 30.63 23.28
C TYR A 161 -21.60 30.71 24.66
N ALA A 162 -21.78 31.84 25.35
CA ALA A 162 -21.28 32.04 26.72
C ALA A 162 -22.12 33.08 27.47
N ASN A 163 -22.26 32.95 28.79
CA ASN A 163 -22.92 33.91 29.66
C ASN A 163 -24.32 34.38 29.16
N GLN A 164 -25.16 33.44 28.69
CA GLN A 164 -26.48 33.73 28.11
C GLN A 164 -26.43 34.60 26.84
N ARG A 165 -25.30 34.61 26.13
CA ARG A 165 -25.10 35.32 24.87
C ARG A 165 -24.66 34.39 23.75
N ARG A 166 -25.12 34.68 22.52
CA ARG A 166 -24.69 34.11 21.25
C ARG A 166 -23.86 35.13 20.47
N VAL A 167 -22.54 35.02 20.45
CA VAL A 167 -21.65 36.00 19.78
C VAL A 167 -21.04 35.39 18.54
N GLU A 168 -21.18 36.07 17.40
CA GLU A 168 -20.58 35.64 16.13
C GLU A 168 -19.16 36.20 16.00
N ILE A 169 -18.21 35.34 15.62
CA ILE A 169 -16.83 35.77 15.37
C ILE A 169 -16.76 36.47 14.02
N ASP A 170 -16.42 37.76 14.04
CA ASP A 170 -16.41 38.63 12.86
C ASP A 170 -15.02 39.19 12.49
N GLN A 171 -14.01 38.98 13.35
CA GLN A 171 -12.66 39.46 13.11
C GLN A 171 -11.57 38.55 13.71
N ILE A 172 -10.43 38.43 13.02
CA ILE A 172 -9.20 37.80 13.54
C ILE A 172 -8.15 38.87 13.80
N ASN A 173 -7.40 38.76 14.92
CA ASN A 173 -6.32 39.70 15.18
C ASN A 173 -5.06 39.39 14.35
N MET A 174 -4.85 40.17 13.28
CA MET A 174 -3.69 40.06 12.39
C MET A 174 -2.39 40.69 12.93
N THR A 175 -2.42 41.35 14.09
CA THR A 175 -1.23 41.99 14.68
C THR A 175 -0.42 41.01 15.53
N LEU A 176 -1.10 40.05 16.14
CA LEU A 176 -0.47 39.05 17.03
C LEU A 176 0.13 37.86 16.27
N SER A 177 -0.21 37.70 14.99
CA SER A 177 0.22 36.60 14.13
C SER A 177 0.49 37.12 12.72
N SER A 178 1.64 36.77 12.16
CA SER A 178 1.98 37.04 10.77
C SER A 178 1.39 35.99 9.84
N LEU A 179 1.03 36.41 8.63
CA LEU A 179 0.70 35.51 7.53
C LEU A 179 1.97 34.78 7.10
N GLU A 180 1.93 33.45 7.04
CA GLU A 180 3.07 32.61 6.66
C GLU A 180 2.75 31.83 5.39
N SER A 181 3.70 31.74 4.48
CA SER A 181 3.58 30.89 3.30
C SER A 181 4.12 29.50 3.61
N TRP A 182 3.29 28.48 3.41
CA TRP A 182 3.64 27.09 3.65
C TRP A 182 3.47 26.25 2.39
N ARG A 183 4.30 25.23 2.26
CA ARG A 183 4.13 24.18 1.25
C ARG A 183 3.71 22.87 1.92
N LEU A 184 2.64 22.27 1.42
CA LEU A 184 2.07 21.02 1.93
C LEU A 184 2.36 19.88 0.95
N CYS A 185 2.73 18.70 1.45
CA CYS A 185 2.97 17.58 0.56
C CYS A 185 1.63 16.95 0.10
N PRO A 186 1.47 16.65 -1.20
CA PRO A 186 0.29 15.94 -1.70
C PRO A 186 0.20 14.50 -1.18
N THR A 187 1.33 13.83 -0.94
CA THR A 187 1.38 12.39 -0.60
C THR A 187 1.63 12.11 0.87
N CYS A 188 2.66 12.70 1.50
CA CYS A 188 2.98 12.47 2.92
C CYS A 188 2.55 13.64 3.83
N GLN A 189 2.77 13.53 5.13
CA GLN A 189 2.38 14.55 6.13
C GLN A 189 3.38 15.71 6.29
N HIS A 190 4.40 15.76 5.45
CA HIS A 190 5.43 16.79 5.50
C HIS A 190 4.94 18.15 5.03
N MET A 191 5.40 19.21 5.70
CA MET A 191 5.16 20.59 5.30
C MET A 191 6.31 21.51 5.70
N GLU A 192 6.58 22.51 4.86
CA GLU A 192 7.69 23.46 5.04
C GLU A 192 7.18 24.90 5.09
N ASN A 193 7.73 25.69 6.02
CA ASN A 193 7.49 27.12 6.10
C ASN A 193 8.49 27.86 5.20
N LEU A 194 7.98 28.54 4.19
CA LEU A 194 8.78 29.20 3.16
C LEU A 194 9.40 30.54 3.62
N GLU A 195 8.99 31.06 4.78
CA GLU A 195 9.63 32.21 5.42
C GLU A 195 10.93 31.79 6.15
N ILE A 196 11.05 30.51 6.51
CA ILE A 196 12.20 29.95 7.22
C ILE A 196 13.12 29.18 6.27
N GLN A 197 12.54 28.42 5.34
CA GLN A 197 13.25 27.58 4.39
C GLN A 197 13.06 28.11 2.96
N ALA A 198 14.13 28.09 2.17
CA ALA A 198 14.07 28.54 0.78
C ALA A 198 13.20 27.61 -0.08
N ASP A 199 12.33 28.21 -0.91
CA ASP A 199 11.48 27.51 -1.87
C ASP A 199 12.29 27.05 -3.10
N SER A 200 13.19 26.07 -2.91
CA SER A 200 14.13 25.61 -3.96
C SER A 200 14.01 24.12 -4.30
N ARG A 201 13.16 23.37 -3.59
CA ARG A 201 13.05 21.91 -3.75
C ARG A 201 12.02 21.55 -4.81
N ALA A 202 12.44 20.78 -5.83
CA ALA A 202 11.58 20.30 -6.91
C ALA A 202 10.71 19.09 -6.52
N ALA A 203 11.08 18.35 -5.47
CA ALA A 203 10.37 17.20 -4.95
C ALA A 203 10.31 17.24 -3.43
N CYS A 204 9.34 16.52 -2.84
CA CYS A 204 9.20 16.45 -1.39
C CYS A 204 10.42 15.80 -0.75
N PRO A 205 11.05 16.39 0.28
CA PRO A 205 12.23 15.82 0.92
C PRO A 205 11.97 14.52 1.70
N ARG A 206 10.70 14.23 2.03
CA ARG A 206 10.31 13.02 2.76
C ARG A 206 9.96 11.85 1.85
N CYS A 207 9.02 12.05 0.94
CA CYS A 207 8.52 10.97 0.09
C CYS A 207 9.00 11.04 -1.37
N GLY A 208 9.77 12.06 -1.77
CA GLY A 208 10.29 12.21 -3.14
C GLY A 208 9.25 12.62 -4.18
N ASP A 209 8.03 12.99 -3.76
CA ASP A 209 6.94 13.30 -4.69
C ASP A 209 7.22 14.59 -5.49
N PRO A 210 7.24 14.55 -6.84
CA PRO A 210 7.48 15.71 -7.70
C PRO A 210 6.30 16.71 -7.72
N MET A 211 5.08 16.28 -7.36
CA MET A 211 3.91 17.18 -7.25
C MET A 211 4.04 18.17 -6.07
N TRP A 212 5.09 18.02 -5.25
CA TRP A 212 5.52 19.03 -4.27
C TRP A 212 5.73 20.42 -4.88
N ALA A 213 6.28 20.51 -6.10
CA ALA A 213 6.57 21.79 -6.74
C ALA A 213 5.33 22.53 -7.29
N ASN A 214 4.15 21.91 -7.22
CA ASN A 214 2.92 22.51 -7.76
C ASN A 214 2.49 23.74 -6.96
N ILE A 215 2.06 24.81 -7.65
CA ILE A 215 1.57 26.05 -7.05
C ILE A 215 0.39 25.80 -6.11
N ALA A 216 -0.48 24.83 -6.42
CA ALA A 216 -1.62 24.48 -5.57
C ALA A 216 -1.23 23.95 -4.17
N GLN A 217 0.03 23.54 -4.00
CA GLN A 217 0.58 23.08 -2.72
C GLN A 217 1.15 24.22 -1.86
N LYS A 218 1.27 25.44 -2.41
CA LYS A 218 1.67 26.63 -1.67
C LYS A 218 0.42 27.33 -1.13
N ARG A 219 0.29 27.40 0.19
CA ARG A 219 -0.89 27.94 0.87
C ARG A 219 -0.50 28.92 1.96
N SER A 220 -1.39 29.87 2.22
CA SER A 220 -1.22 30.89 3.24
C SER A 220 -1.87 30.43 4.54
N LEU A 221 -1.07 30.27 5.59
CA LEU A 221 -1.51 29.83 6.90
C LEU A 221 -1.30 30.95 7.93
N LEU A 222 -2.17 31.02 8.92
CA LEU A 222 -2.08 31.94 10.05
C LEU A 222 -2.11 31.14 11.35
N ARG A 223 -1.09 31.35 12.20
CA ARG A 223 -1.06 30.76 13.54
C ARG A 223 -2.15 31.40 14.38
N PHE A 224 -3.13 30.61 14.81
CA PHE A 224 -4.32 31.16 15.45
C PHE A 224 -4.06 31.50 16.92
N ARG A 225 -4.26 32.78 17.30
CA ARG A 225 -3.97 33.29 18.65
C ARG A 225 -5.12 34.06 19.27
N GLN A 226 -5.82 34.89 18.50
CA GLN A 226 -6.92 35.69 19.02
C GLN A 226 -7.99 35.97 17.96
N ALA A 227 -9.25 35.84 18.37
CA ALA A 227 -10.43 36.25 17.63
C ALA A 227 -11.14 37.39 18.37
N ILE A 228 -11.93 38.16 17.61
CA ILE A 228 -12.73 39.27 18.11
C ILE A 228 -14.16 39.06 17.61
N ALA A 229 -15.14 39.33 18.49
CA ALA A 229 -16.56 39.31 18.18
C ALA A 229 -17.17 40.65 18.57
N ASN A 230 -17.63 41.41 17.59
CA ASN A 230 -18.36 42.66 17.80
C ASN A 230 -19.87 42.44 17.67
N SER A 231 -20.65 42.69 18.73
CA SER A 231 -22.09 42.43 18.68
C SER A 231 -22.93 43.38 19.54
N ASN A 232 -24.20 43.55 19.16
CA ASN A 232 -25.18 44.31 19.94
C ASN A 232 -25.71 43.46 21.09
N ASP A 233 -25.53 43.89 22.34
CA ASP A 233 -25.89 43.12 23.56
C ASP A 233 -27.36 42.69 23.56
N THR A 234 -28.26 43.53 23.04
CA THR A 234 -29.70 43.21 23.01
C THR A 234 -30.02 42.08 22.02
N GLU A 235 -29.29 42.00 20.90
CA GLU A 235 -29.54 41.02 19.82
C GLU A 235 -28.88 39.67 20.08
N VAL A 236 -27.84 39.63 20.92
CA VAL A 236 -27.09 38.42 21.24
C VAL A 236 -27.59 37.70 22.49
N ARG A 237 -28.50 38.27 23.27
CA ARG A 237 -29.09 37.57 24.42
C ARG A 237 -29.86 36.34 23.95
N ILE A 238 -29.61 35.21 24.61
CA ILE A 238 -30.30 33.94 24.35
C ILE A 238 -31.69 34.04 25.00
N ASP A 239 -32.73 33.78 24.22
CA ASP A 239 -34.11 33.63 24.71
C ASP A 239 -34.49 32.14 24.83
N ASP A 240 -35.60 31.86 25.53
CA ASP A 240 -36.10 30.49 25.73
C ASP A 240 -36.54 29.81 24.41
N SER A 241 -36.58 30.54 23.28
CA SER A 241 -36.95 30.01 21.96
C SER A 241 -35.76 29.54 21.11
N ALA A 242 -34.52 29.76 21.56
CA ALA A 242 -33.29 29.48 20.81
C ALA A 242 -32.37 28.48 21.55
N GLU A 243 -32.93 27.40 22.11
CA GLU A 243 -32.14 26.35 22.78
C GLU A 243 -31.36 25.44 21.81
N ASP A 244 -31.72 25.39 20.52
CA ASP A 244 -31.04 24.57 19.54
C ASP A 244 -29.71 25.20 19.10
N ARG A 245 -28.61 24.64 19.60
CA ARG A 245 -27.26 24.97 19.15
C ARG A 245 -27.08 24.46 17.72
N GLU A 246 -26.70 25.33 16.80
CA GLU A 246 -26.36 24.94 15.43
C GLU A 246 -24.85 24.65 15.33
N PRO A 247 -24.42 23.37 15.27
CA PRO A 247 -23.01 23.04 15.15
C PRO A 247 -22.50 23.33 13.73
N LYS A 248 -21.48 24.18 13.61
CA LYS A 248 -20.69 24.29 12.37
C LYS A 248 -19.56 23.27 12.34
N PHE A 249 -19.42 22.60 11.20
CA PHE A 249 -18.37 21.61 10.97
C PHE A 249 -17.27 22.17 10.09
N TYR A 250 -16.02 21.76 10.34
CA TYR A 250 -14.85 22.26 9.63
C TYR A 250 -14.02 21.10 9.07
N VAL A 251 -13.40 21.33 7.91
CA VAL A 251 -12.43 20.40 7.35
C VAL A 251 -11.12 20.58 8.10
N ARG A 252 -10.89 19.74 9.12
CA ARG A 252 -9.68 19.74 9.93
C ARG A 252 -8.78 18.58 9.58
N GLN A 253 -7.46 18.80 9.60
CA GLN A 253 -6.47 17.75 9.40
C GLN A 253 -5.29 18.01 10.33
N LEU A 254 -4.93 16.99 11.12
CA LEU A 254 -3.73 16.95 11.94
C LEU A 254 -2.63 16.25 11.15
N LEU A 255 -1.51 16.94 10.95
CA LEU A 255 -0.32 16.44 10.27
C LEU A 255 0.81 16.27 11.30
N ALA A 256 1.52 15.15 11.21
CA ALA A 256 2.67 14.84 12.05
C ALA A 256 3.92 14.72 11.17
N ASP A 257 4.99 15.40 11.57
CA ASP A 257 6.28 15.37 10.87
C ASP A 257 7.41 15.30 11.89
N PHE A 258 8.45 14.53 11.56
CA PHE A 258 9.59 14.31 12.43
C PHE A 258 10.84 14.00 11.61
N GLU A 259 11.99 14.24 12.21
CA GLU A 259 13.29 13.94 11.62
C GLU A 259 13.73 12.50 11.95
N PRO A 260 14.37 11.76 11.03
CA PRO A 260 14.76 10.37 11.28
C PRO A 260 15.73 10.25 12.46
N GLU A 261 16.53 11.29 12.72
CA GLU A 261 17.45 11.38 13.86
C GLU A 261 16.72 11.47 15.22
N LYS A 262 15.41 11.75 15.21
CA LYS A 262 14.56 11.78 16.41
C LYS A 262 13.98 10.40 16.77
N VAL A 263 14.24 9.38 15.97
CA VAL A 263 13.92 7.99 16.32
C VAL A 263 14.96 7.49 17.31
N VAL A 264 14.52 7.19 18.54
CA VAL A 264 15.44 6.77 19.63
C VAL A 264 15.51 5.26 19.76
N GLU A 265 14.36 4.58 19.68
CA GLU A 265 14.28 3.13 19.80
C GLU A 265 13.30 2.58 18.76
N ALA A 266 13.67 1.50 18.07
CA ALA A 266 12.75 0.76 17.21
C ALA A 266 12.90 -0.75 17.41
N TRP A 267 11.77 -1.44 17.29
CA TRP A 267 11.66 -2.87 17.47
C TRP A 267 10.88 -3.46 16.30
N ARG A 268 11.29 -4.66 15.86
CA ARG A 268 10.53 -5.45 14.89
C ARG A 268 10.29 -6.86 15.41
N LEU A 269 9.25 -7.47 14.89
CA LEU A 269 8.99 -8.89 15.06
C LEU A 269 9.96 -9.70 14.20
N LYS A 270 10.62 -10.71 14.77
CA LYS A 270 11.56 -11.58 14.05
C LYS A 270 10.87 -12.46 12.99
N ALA A 271 9.58 -12.74 13.17
CA ALA A 271 8.78 -13.57 12.28
C ALA A 271 8.66 -12.91 10.88
N ARG A 272 9.14 -13.60 9.84
CA ARG A 272 9.22 -13.06 8.46
C ARG A 272 7.85 -12.97 7.76
N ASP A 273 6.89 -13.75 8.22
CA ASP A 273 5.54 -13.89 7.69
C ASP A 273 4.57 -12.79 8.16
N LEU A 274 4.92 -12.08 9.25
CA LEU A 274 4.09 -11.03 9.83
C LEU A 274 4.92 -9.75 10.04
N PRO A 275 4.92 -8.82 9.06
CA PRO A 275 5.67 -7.58 9.19
C PRO A 275 5.02 -6.66 10.23
N PHE A 276 5.61 -6.65 11.41
CA PHE A 276 5.18 -5.83 12.54
C PHE A 276 6.39 -5.20 13.20
N GLY A 277 6.23 -3.95 13.62
CA GLY A 277 7.23 -3.26 14.42
C GLY A 277 6.72 -1.92 14.89
N PHE A 278 7.44 -1.33 15.82
CA PHE A 278 7.12 -0.03 16.38
C PHE A 278 8.39 0.74 16.71
N GLU A 279 8.34 2.06 16.58
CA GLU A 279 9.45 2.95 16.93
C GLU A 279 8.98 4.13 17.78
N PHE A 280 9.86 4.55 18.67
CA PHE A 280 9.70 5.69 19.54
C PHE A 280 10.39 6.91 18.96
N ILE A 281 9.66 8.00 18.94
CA ILE A 281 10.13 9.28 18.43
C ILE A 281 10.06 10.27 19.57
N GLU A 282 11.22 10.77 20.01
CA GLU A 282 11.32 11.68 21.17
C GLU A 282 10.61 13.01 20.92
N GLN A 283 10.57 13.46 19.67
CA GLN A 283 10.08 14.76 19.29
C GLN A 283 9.46 14.72 17.89
N VAL A 284 8.14 14.82 17.85
CA VAL A 284 7.33 14.97 16.64
C VAL A 284 6.68 16.35 16.63
N GLN A 285 6.66 16.99 15.47
CA GLN A 285 5.96 18.26 15.25
C GLN A 285 4.56 17.99 14.73
N PHE A 286 3.56 18.44 15.49
CA PHE A 286 2.16 18.30 15.15
C PHE A 286 1.57 19.63 14.69
N ARG A 287 0.90 19.62 13.54
CA ARG A 287 0.27 20.79 12.93
C ARG A 287 -1.18 20.48 12.62
N ASP A 288 -2.09 21.13 13.34
CA ASP A 288 -3.53 20.96 13.21
C ASP A 288 -4.09 22.15 12.43
N ILE A 289 -4.58 21.88 11.22
CA ILE A 289 -4.99 22.90 10.25
C ILE A 289 -6.51 22.85 10.08
N ASN A 290 -7.15 24.01 10.18
CA ASN A 290 -8.54 24.22 9.78
C ASN A 290 -8.60 24.80 8.37
N PHE A 291 -9.11 24.00 7.43
CA PHE A 291 -9.27 24.34 6.02
C PHE A 291 -10.61 25.02 5.68
N GLY A 292 -11.41 25.40 6.68
CA GLY A 292 -12.69 26.07 6.49
C GLY A 292 -13.90 25.12 6.50
N GLU A 293 -15.06 25.69 6.24
CA GLU A 293 -16.35 25.00 6.27
C GLU A 293 -16.60 24.24 4.95
N PRO A 294 -16.92 22.93 4.96
CA PRO A 294 -16.99 22.11 3.76
C PRO A 294 -18.13 22.49 2.79
N THR A 295 -19.14 23.20 3.27
CA THR A 295 -20.30 23.67 2.48
C THR A 295 -19.95 24.84 1.57
N LYS A 296 -18.85 25.55 1.84
CA LYS A 296 -18.41 26.70 1.07
C LYS A 296 -17.67 26.27 -0.20
N PRO A 297 -17.71 27.06 -1.28
CA PRO A 297 -16.93 26.78 -2.48
C PRO A 297 -15.43 26.92 -2.18
N GLY A 298 -14.64 25.94 -2.61
CA GLY A 298 -13.20 25.88 -2.38
C GLY A 298 -12.47 25.04 -3.40
N GLU A 299 -11.16 25.24 -3.52
CA GLU A 299 -10.31 24.41 -4.36
C GLU A 299 -10.14 23.02 -3.75
N ALA A 300 -10.19 21.98 -4.60
CA ALA A 300 -9.90 20.61 -4.21
C ALA A 300 -8.47 20.25 -4.62
N TYR A 301 -7.65 19.86 -3.64
CA TYR A 301 -6.27 19.41 -3.87
C TYR A 301 -5.88 18.31 -2.88
N ASN A 302 -4.74 17.67 -3.09
CA ASN A 302 -4.23 16.61 -2.21
C ASN A 302 -3.38 17.19 -1.09
N VAL A 303 -3.60 16.71 0.13
CA VAL A 303 -2.70 16.92 1.28
C VAL A 303 -2.62 15.59 2.04
N ALA A 304 -1.41 15.06 2.18
CA ALA A 304 -1.13 13.78 2.83
C ALA A 304 -2.04 12.63 2.34
N GLY A 305 -2.13 12.45 1.02
CA GLY A 305 -2.88 11.39 0.36
C GLY A 305 -4.39 11.61 0.28
N GLN A 306 -4.92 12.73 0.80
CA GLN A 306 -6.36 12.99 0.85
C GLN A 306 -6.78 14.18 -0.02
N GLN A 307 -7.52 13.89 -1.09
CA GLN A 307 -8.19 14.89 -1.92
C GLN A 307 -9.46 15.39 -1.23
N ARG A 308 -9.50 16.67 -0.87
CA ARG A 308 -10.69 17.31 -0.26
C ARG A 308 -10.82 18.74 -0.76
N SER A 309 -12.06 19.21 -0.86
CA SER A 309 -12.36 20.64 -1.03
C SER A 309 -11.95 21.39 0.23
N ARG A 310 -11.17 22.46 0.06
CA ARG A 310 -10.59 23.26 1.17
C ARG A 310 -10.85 24.75 0.95
N PRO A 311 -12.05 25.24 1.31
CA PRO A 311 -12.51 26.62 1.02
C PRO A 311 -11.73 27.73 1.72
N GLY A 312 -11.17 27.44 2.89
CA GLY A 312 -10.46 28.40 3.72
C GLY A 312 -11.36 29.53 4.22
N PHE A 313 -10.71 30.59 4.71
CA PHE A 313 -11.36 31.78 5.22
C PHE A 313 -10.97 33.00 4.38
N LYS A 314 -11.92 33.90 4.20
CA LYS A 314 -11.72 35.18 3.50
C LYS A 314 -11.74 36.32 4.49
N LEU A 315 -10.67 37.09 4.55
CA LEU A 315 -10.54 38.22 5.48
C LEU A 315 -9.76 39.38 4.84
N CYS A 316 -9.92 40.56 5.41
CA CYS A 316 -9.07 41.69 5.07
C CYS A 316 -7.64 41.46 5.61
N ARG A 317 -6.63 41.62 4.75
CA ARG A 317 -5.21 41.50 5.07
C ARG A 317 -4.74 42.44 6.18
N HIS A 318 -5.36 43.62 6.29
CA HIS A 318 -4.91 44.69 7.18
C HIS A 318 -5.61 44.65 8.54
N CYS A 319 -6.93 44.49 8.56
CA CYS A 319 -7.72 44.54 9.79
C CYS A 319 -8.23 43.19 10.28
N GLY A 320 -8.14 42.13 9.46
CA GLY A 320 -8.62 40.79 9.82
C GLY A 320 -10.14 40.64 9.85
N GLN A 321 -10.89 41.63 9.35
CA GLN A 321 -12.35 41.56 9.24
C GLN A 321 -12.76 40.48 8.24
N ILE A 322 -13.69 39.63 8.64
CA ILE A 322 -14.14 38.49 7.84
C ILE A 322 -15.05 38.95 6.69
N GLN A 323 -14.80 38.44 5.48
CA GLN A 323 -15.61 38.71 4.29
C GLN A 323 -16.75 37.70 4.19
N ARG A 324 -17.84 37.96 4.92
CA ARG A 324 -19.06 37.14 4.85
C ARG A 324 -19.98 37.58 3.71
N ALA A 325 -20.98 36.75 3.42
CA ALA A 325 -22.05 37.11 2.50
C ALA A 325 -22.84 38.34 3.01
N PRO A 326 -23.12 39.33 2.16
CA PRO A 326 -23.76 40.57 2.58
C PRO A 326 -25.23 40.33 2.94
N ARG A 327 -25.63 40.76 4.15
CA ARG A 327 -26.97 40.54 4.71
C ARG A 327 -27.99 41.53 4.14
N ASN A 328 -27.57 42.78 3.91
CA ASN A 328 -28.45 43.89 3.54
C ASN A 328 -27.93 44.61 2.29
N ALA A 329 -28.79 45.41 1.63
CA ALA A 329 -28.41 46.19 0.44
C ALA A 329 -27.22 47.13 0.70
N ARG A 330 -27.19 47.77 1.88
CA ARG A 330 -26.07 48.62 2.32
C ARG A 330 -24.73 47.88 2.40
N GLU A 331 -24.72 46.62 2.80
CA GLU A 331 -23.48 45.82 2.84
C GLU A 331 -23.07 45.40 1.42
N ARG A 332 -24.03 45.13 0.53
CA ARG A 332 -23.73 44.89 -0.90
C ARG A 332 -23.09 46.10 -1.56
N ASP A 333 -23.61 47.31 -1.27
CA ASP A 333 -23.09 48.56 -1.83
C ASP A 333 -21.73 48.95 -1.23
N ALA A 334 -21.46 48.57 0.03
CA ALA A 334 -20.17 48.80 0.69
C ALA A 334 -19.04 47.92 0.12
N GLY A 335 -19.37 46.80 -0.52
CA GLY A 335 -18.40 45.88 -1.10
C GLY A 335 -17.63 45.11 -0.02
N GLN A 336 -16.35 45.45 0.18
CA GLN A 336 -15.48 44.76 1.14
C GLN A 336 -15.75 45.22 2.58
N LEU A 337 -15.79 44.25 3.49
CA LEU A 337 -15.98 44.51 4.91
C LEU A 337 -14.64 44.83 5.57
N HIS A 338 -14.57 45.95 6.28
CA HIS A 338 -13.37 46.37 6.98
C HIS A 338 -13.71 46.75 8.42
N ALA A 339 -12.79 46.51 9.34
CA ALA A 339 -12.85 47.14 10.65
C ALA A 339 -12.74 48.66 10.48
N PHE A 340 -13.27 49.39 11.45
CA PHE A 340 -13.31 50.85 11.44
C PHE A 340 -11.98 51.53 11.16
N ASP A 341 -10.94 51.04 11.82
CA ASP A 341 -9.59 51.59 11.84
C ASP A 341 -8.73 51.08 10.68
N CYS A 342 -9.33 50.32 9.75
CA CYS A 342 -8.64 49.80 8.59
C CYS A 342 -8.26 50.93 7.63
N GLU A 343 -7.00 50.94 7.19
CA GLU A 343 -6.48 51.93 6.25
C GLU A 343 -7.15 51.85 4.87
N LYS A 344 -7.72 50.69 4.54
CA LYS A 344 -8.33 50.36 3.24
C LYS A 344 -9.86 50.42 3.25
N ARG A 345 -10.46 50.93 4.34
CA ARG A 345 -11.92 51.10 4.46
C ARG A 345 -12.44 52.02 3.35
N GLY A 346 -13.46 51.56 2.62
CA GLY A 346 -14.05 52.27 1.47
C GLY A 346 -13.35 52.01 0.13
N THR A 347 -12.30 51.18 0.11
CA THR A 347 -11.69 50.65 -1.12
C THR A 347 -12.08 49.18 -1.31
N ASN A 348 -12.24 48.76 -2.56
CA ASN A 348 -12.66 47.41 -2.93
C ASN A 348 -11.59 46.67 -3.74
N ASP A 349 -10.31 47.01 -3.55
CA ASP A 349 -9.19 46.38 -4.25
C ASP A 349 -9.02 44.92 -3.80
N VAL A 350 -8.89 44.00 -4.75
CA VAL A 350 -8.77 42.56 -4.48
C VAL A 350 -7.52 42.25 -3.64
N GLU A 351 -6.45 43.03 -3.79
CA GLU A 351 -5.19 42.88 -3.03
C GLU A 351 -5.34 43.10 -1.51
N ASN A 352 -6.41 43.78 -1.08
CA ASN A 352 -6.70 43.99 0.34
C ASN A 352 -7.23 42.71 1.02
N LEU A 353 -7.61 41.70 0.25
CA LEU A 353 -8.17 40.45 0.74
C LEU A 353 -7.12 39.34 0.79
N ILE A 354 -7.22 38.52 1.82
CA ILE A 354 -6.58 37.21 1.86
C ILE A 354 -7.67 36.21 1.49
N ASP A 355 -7.57 35.64 0.30
CA ASP A 355 -8.38 34.51 -0.12
C ASP A 355 -7.74 33.21 0.39
N CYS A 356 -8.59 32.26 0.79
CA CYS A 356 -8.18 30.91 1.21
C CYS A 356 -7.13 30.88 2.35
N LEU A 357 -7.33 31.70 3.40
CA LEU A 357 -6.52 31.58 4.61
C LEU A 357 -6.89 30.32 5.38
N TYR A 358 -5.89 29.59 5.86
CA TYR A 358 -6.09 28.50 6.81
C TYR A 358 -5.58 28.87 8.20
N LEU A 359 -6.34 28.48 9.22
CA LEU A 359 -5.95 28.66 10.61
C LEU A 359 -5.24 27.41 11.10
N TYR A 360 -4.10 27.56 11.77
CA TYR A 360 -3.39 26.41 12.31
C TYR A 360 -2.86 26.64 13.72
N ARG A 361 -2.59 25.53 14.41
CA ARG A 361 -1.77 25.48 15.63
C ARG A 361 -0.62 24.49 15.44
N GLU A 362 0.47 24.71 16.18
CA GLU A 362 1.65 23.85 16.19
C GLU A 362 2.08 23.55 17.62
N PHE A 363 2.40 22.29 17.90
CA PHE A 363 2.95 21.82 19.17
C PHE A 363 3.88 20.62 18.94
N SER A 364 4.83 20.43 19.84
CA SER A 364 5.78 19.30 19.82
C SER A 364 5.48 18.31 20.93
N SER A 365 5.51 17.01 20.63
CA SER A 365 5.31 15.95 21.64
C SER A 365 6.03 14.65 21.25
N GLU A 366 6.06 13.69 22.17
CA GLU A 366 6.53 12.32 21.92
C GLU A 366 5.49 11.49 21.15
N ALA A 367 5.96 10.50 20.39
CA ALA A 367 5.09 9.58 19.67
C ALA A 367 5.69 8.17 19.55
N LEU A 368 4.81 7.19 19.43
CA LEU A 368 5.10 5.80 19.11
C LEU A 368 4.47 5.49 17.75
N ARG A 369 5.30 5.26 16.73
CA ARG A 369 4.88 4.90 15.38
C ARG A 369 4.84 3.38 15.24
N ILE A 370 3.67 2.81 15.03
CA ILE A 370 3.44 1.36 14.93
C ILE A 370 3.12 1.02 13.48
N LEU A 371 3.88 0.09 12.89
CA LEU A 371 3.57 -0.51 11.59
C LEU A 371 2.39 -1.48 11.78
N VAL A 372 1.29 -1.23 11.07
CA VAL A 372 0.13 -2.11 11.10
C VAL A 372 0.48 -3.38 10.31
N PRO A 373 0.29 -4.58 10.89
CA PRO A 373 0.61 -5.82 10.19
C PRO A 373 -0.31 -6.01 8.99
N TYR A 374 0.28 -6.44 7.87
CA TYR A 374 -0.48 -6.91 6.71
C TYR A 374 -1.06 -8.26 7.05
N THR A 375 -2.37 -8.34 7.19
CA THR A 375 -3.04 -9.64 7.27
C THR A 375 -3.13 -10.27 5.88
N ARG A 376 -3.50 -11.55 5.82
CA ARG A 376 -3.76 -12.33 4.59
C ARG A 376 -4.73 -11.67 3.59
N SER A 377 -5.42 -10.59 3.97
CA SER A 377 -6.41 -9.86 3.16
C SER A 377 -5.91 -8.49 2.66
N GLY A 378 -4.63 -8.15 2.87
CA GLY A 378 -4.13 -6.79 2.73
C GLY A 378 -4.42 -5.91 3.96
N VAL A 379 -4.04 -4.63 3.88
CA VAL A 379 -4.40 -3.62 4.88
C VAL A 379 -5.54 -2.77 4.30
N ASP A 380 -6.76 -3.12 4.66
CA ASP A 380 -7.94 -2.31 4.42
C ASP A 380 -8.12 -1.26 5.54
N GLU A 381 -8.91 -0.23 5.28
CA GLU A 381 -9.23 0.80 6.28
C GLU A 381 -9.89 0.19 7.52
N GLU A 382 -10.67 -0.88 7.33
CA GLU A 382 -11.31 -1.63 8.41
C GLU A 382 -10.29 -2.26 9.36
N ALA A 383 -9.24 -2.93 8.87
CA ALA A 383 -8.18 -3.48 9.70
C ALA A 383 -7.45 -2.40 10.50
N VAL A 384 -7.15 -1.25 9.88
CA VAL A 384 -6.47 -0.14 10.58
C VAL A 384 -7.35 0.41 11.70
N GLN A 385 -8.62 0.72 11.43
CA GLN A 385 -9.53 1.27 12.45
C GLN A 385 -9.78 0.26 13.58
N SER A 386 -9.94 -1.03 13.24
CA SER A 386 -10.13 -2.12 14.19
C SER A 386 -8.90 -2.32 15.08
N PHE A 387 -7.69 -2.32 14.50
CA PHE A 387 -6.43 -2.41 15.24
C PHE A 387 -6.25 -1.24 16.20
N MET A 388 -6.45 -0.01 15.72
CA MET A 388 -6.34 1.17 16.57
C MET A 388 -7.34 1.13 17.75
N ALA A 389 -8.60 0.70 17.52
CA ALA A 389 -9.58 0.54 18.58
C ALA A 389 -9.14 -0.50 19.63
N ALA A 390 -8.51 -1.59 19.19
CA ALA A 390 -7.97 -2.63 20.07
C ALA A 390 -6.78 -2.13 20.91
N VAL A 391 -5.86 -1.37 20.31
CA VAL A 391 -4.74 -0.75 21.05
C VAL A 391 -5.26 0.22 22.12
N GLN A 392 -6.25 1.05 21.78
CA GLN A 392 -6.88 1.98 22.71
C GLN A 392 -7.55 1.28 23.90
N LEU A 393 -8.24 0.16 23.63
CA LEU A 393 -8.79 -0.72 24.64
C LEU A 393 -7.70 -1.29 25.57
N GLY A 394 -6.59 -1.78 25.00
CA GLY A 394 -5.45 -2.30 25.75
C GLY A 394 -4.82 -1.25 26.67
N LEU A 395 -4.60 -0.04 26.15
CA LEU A 395 -4.04 1.08 26.93
C LEU A 395 -4.93 1.42 28.13
N LYS A 396 -6.25 1.50 27.92
CA LYS A 396 -7.21 1.75 29.01
C LYS A 396 -7.16 0.65 30.07
N LYS A 397 -7.00 -0.61 29.67
CA LYS A 397 -6.91 -1.76 30.58
C LYS A 397 -5.61 -1.76 31.38
N ARG A 398 -4.50 -1.40 30.76
CA ARG A 398 -3.19 -1.40 31.42
C ARG A 398 -3.05 -0.27 32.43
N PHE A 399 -3.42 0.96 32.05
CA PHE A 399 -3.18 2.13 32.89
C PHE A 399 -4.32 2.44 33.87
N GLY A 400 -5.51 1.87 33.68
CA GLY A 400 -6.65 1.97 34.61
C GLY A 400 -7.23 3.38 34.83
N GLY A 401 -6.55 4.43 34.37
CA GLY A 401 -6.92 5.84 34.50
C GLY A 401 -7.34 6.50 33.18
N LYS A 402 -7.55 7.82 33.21
CA LYS A 402 -7.89 8.64 32.03
C LYS A 402 -6.70 8.78 31.08
N VAL A 403 -6.55 7.81 30.17
CA VAL A 403 -5.63 7.86 29.02
C VAL A 403 -6.13 8.75 27.88
N ASP A 404 -7.04 9.70 28.17
CA ASP A 404 -7.68 10.58 27.19
C ASP A 404 -6.67 11.50 26.47
N HIS A 405 -5.48 11.67 27.05
CA HIS A 405 -4.38 12.44 26.48
C HIS A 405 -3.60 11.65 25.41
N LEU A 406 -3.66 10.31 25.40
CA LEU A 406 -3.05 9.47 24.38
C LEU A 406 -3.97 9.35 23.17
N ARG A 407 -3.52 9.84 22.03
CA ARG A 407 -4.30 9.91 20.79
C ARG A 407 -3.58 9.22 19.66
N MET A 408 -4.32 8.87 18.62
CA MET A 408 -3.76 8.19 17.46
C MET A 408 -4.13 8.93 16.18
N LEU A 409 -3.22 8.93 15.23
CA LEU A 409 -3.47 9.28 13.82
C LEU A 409 -2.93 8.15 12.92
N THR A 410 -3.43 8.11 11.69
CA THR A 410 -2.90 7.22 10.66
C THR A 410 -1.88 7.98 9.81
N GLN A 411 -0.84 7.28 9.38
CA GLN A 411 0.17 7.78 8.44
C GLN A 411 0.35 6.73 7.35
N GLN A 412 0.42 7.18 6.10
CA GLN A 412 0.64 6.33 4.94
C GLN A 412 1.94 6.72 4.27
N GLU A 413 2.73 5.72 3.91
CA GLU A 413 3.92 5.91 3.09
C GLU A 413 3.77 5.05 1.84
N ALA A 414 3.86 5.66 0.66
CA ALA A 414 3.91 4.90 -0.58
C ALA A 414 5.15 3.99 -0.54
N GLY A 415 4.98 2.74 -0.98
CA GLY A 415 6.11 1.83 -1.09
C GLY A 415 7.08 2.34 -2.16
N LYS A 416 8.37 2.18 -1.91
CA LYS A 416 9.41 2.47 -2.91
C LYS A 416 9.45 1.32 -3.91
N ASP A 417 9.73 1.62 -5.17
CA ASP A 417 10.02 0.63 -6.22
C ASP A 417 8.93 -0.45 -6.39
N GLY A 418 7.65 -0.08 -6.28
CA GLY A 418 6.52 -1.00 -6.46
C GLY A 418 6.16 -1.84 -5.23
N ALA A 419 6.87 -1.66 -4.11
CA ALA A 419 6.52 -2.31 -2.85
C ALA A 419 5.13 -1.88 -2.34
N PRO A 420 4.45 -2.72 -1.52
CA PRO A 420 3.19 -2.35 -0.90
C PRO A 420 3.31 -1.07 -0.07
N GLY A 421 2.34 -0.15 -0.22
CA GLY A 421 2.28 1.08 0.57
C GLY A 421 2.06 0.79 2.06
N ARG A 422 2.90 1.37 2.92
CA ARG A 422 2.95 1.14 4.37
C ARG A 422 1.93 1.96 5.13
N GLN A 423 1.25 1.29 6.07
CA GLN A 423 0.26 1.90 6.95
C GLN A 423 0.81 1.92 8.37
N TYR A 424 0.92 3.11 8.92
CA TYR A 424 1.37 3.36 10.28
C TYR A 424 0.24 3.93 11.12
N VAL A 425 0.21 3.52 12.39
CA VAL A 425 -0.56 4.17 13.44
C VAL A 425 0.43 4.90 14.33
N LEU A 426 0.33 6.24 14.36
CA LEU A 426 1.14 7.07 15.24
C LEU A 426 0.34 7.39 16.49
N LEU A 427 0.71 6.76 17.60
CA LEU A 427 0.19 7.02 18.94
C LEU A 427 1.01 8.15 19.56
N TYR A 428 0.39 9.25 19.95
CA TYR A 428 1.08 10.43 20.48
C TYR A 428 0.41 10.96 21.74
N ASP A 429 1.17 11.71 22.52
CA ASP A 429 0.64 12.44 23.66
C ASP A 429 0.18 13.84 23.26
N SER A 430 -1.08 14.17 23.55
CA SER A 430 -1.63 15.50 23.30
C SER A 430 -1.10 16.59 24.25
N VAL A 431 -0.44 16.21 25.35
CA VAL A 431 0.26 17.15 26.24
C VAL A 431 1.60 17.54 25.61
N PRO A 432 1.86 18.84 25.34
CA PRO A 432 3.13 19.28 24.79
C PRO A 432 4.33 18.85 25.65
N GLY A 433 5.38 18.37 24.98
CA GLY A 433 6.59 17.84 25.62
C GLY A 433 6.47 16.40 26.13
N GLY A 434 5.27 15.82 26.15
CA GLY A 434 5.04 14.44 26.57
C GLY A 434 4.87 14.26 28.09
N THR A 435 4.06 13.27 28.47
CA THR A 435 3.90 12.85 29.87
C THR A 435 4.87 11.73 30.27
N GLY A 436 5.58 11.12 29.30
CA GLY A 436 6.45 9.97 29.49
C GLY A 436 5.73 8.62 29.50
N TYR A 437 4.40 8.60 29.32
CA TYR A 437 3.62 7.37 29.20
C TYR A 437 4.06 6.53 27.99
N LEU A 438 4.42 7.19 26.88
CA LEU A 438 4.87 6.48 25.68
C LEU A 438 6.24 5.84 25.87
N HIS A 439 7.16 6.54 26.53
CA HIS A 439 8.42 5.94 26.94
C HIS A 439 8.21 4.77 27.92
N GLN A 440 7.22 4.84 28.82
CA GLN A 440 6.89 3.74 29.72
C GLN A 440 6.38 2.49 28.98
N LEU A 441 5.70 2.63 27.84
CA LEU A 441 5.28 1.47 27.02
C LEU A 441 6.47 0.65 26.51
N LEU A 442 7.65 1.26 26.44
CA LEU A 442 8.89 0.63 25.97
C LEU A 442 9.76 0.11 27.13
N ALA A 443 9.34 0.32 28.38
CA ALA A 443 10.02 -0.21 29.53
C ALA A 443 10.11 -1.75 29.49
N ASN A 444 11.21 -2.28 30.05
CA ASN A 444 11.54 -3.70 30.08
C ASN A 444 11.58 -4.31 28.67
N GLU A 445 12.38 -3.74 27.77
CA GLU A 445 12.53 -4.25 26.39
C GLU A 445 11.18 -4.31 25.63
N ALA A 446 10.36 -3.28 25.79
CA ALA A 446 9.01 -3.17 25.21
C ALA A 446 7.97 -4.20 25.68
N GLN A 447 8.24 -4.95 26.76
CA GLN A 447 7.28 -5.90 27.33
C GLN A 447 5.97 -5.23 27.77
N THR A 448 6.01 -3.95 28.17
CA THR A 448 4.79 -3.22 28.57
C THR A 448 3.82 -3.04 27.40
N LEU A 449 4.31 -2.78 26.18
CA LEU A 449 3.48 -2.74 24.98
C LEU A 449 2.93 -4.12 24.61
N VAL A 450 3.74 -5.18 24.76
CA VAL A 450 3.29 -6.56 24.57
C VAL A 450 2.13 -6.90 25.52
N ASP A 451 2.24 -6.51 26.79
CA ASP A 451 1.19 -6.70 27.78
C ASP A 451 -0.09 -5.93 27.42
N VAL A 452 0.02 -4.71 26.87
CA VAL A 452 -1.11 -3.93 26.36
C VAL A 452 -1.86 -4.69 25.26
N LEU A 453 -1.13 -5.26 24.28
CA LEU A 453 -1.72 -6.05 23.19
C LEU A 453 -2.36 -7.34 23.69
N ARG A 454 -1.73 -8.04 24.64
CA ARG A 454 -2.28 -9.23 25.30
C ARG A 454 -3.57 -8.93 26.07
N LEU A 455 -3.60 -7.82 26.82
CA LEU A 455 -4.79 -7.39 27.56
C LEU A 455 -5.94 -7.01 26.62
N ALA A 456 -5.64 -6.36 25.50
CA ALA A 456 -6.64 -6.08 24.46
C ALA A 456 -7.25 -7.37 23.90
N LEU A 457 -6.41 -8.34 23.53
CA LEU A 457 -6.84 -9.63 22.99
C LEU A 457 -7.71 -10.41 23.99
N SER A 458 -7.27 -10.46 25.26
CA SER A 458 -8.01 -11.12 26.33
C SER A 458 -9.42 -10.53 26.51
N HIS A 459 -9.53 -9.20 26.52
CA HIS A 459 -10.84 -8.54 26.68
C HIS A 459 -11.73 -8.68 25.45
N LEU A 460 -11.18 -8.66 24.23
CA LEU A 460 -11.94 -8.92 23.01
C LEU A 460 -12.49 -10.35 22.98
N SER A 461 -11.68 -11.33 23.39
CA SER A 461 -12.04 -12.74 23.41
C SER A 461 -13.09 -13.07 24.49
N ALA A 462 -13.05 -12.37 25.63
CA ALA A 462 -13.98 -12.55 26.75
C ALA A 462 -15.23 -11.66 26.69
N CYS A 463 -15.40 -10.84 25.64
CA CYS A 463 -16.50 -9.89 25.58
C CYS A 463 -17.86 -10.60 25.41
N ALA A 464 -18.88 -10.15 26.15
CA ALA A 464 -20.22 -10.73 26.10
C ALA A 464 -20.88 -10.63 24.71
N CYS A 465 -20.48 -9.68 23.85
CA CYS A 465 -21.00 -9.60 22.48
C CYS A 465 -20.55 -10.77 21.59
N ASN A 466 -19.62 -11.62 22.03
CA ASN A 466 -19.21 -12.82 21.30
C ASN A 466 -20.28 -13.92 21.32
N ALA A 467 -21.24 -13.84 22.23
CA ALA A 467 -22.35 -14.78 22.30
C ALA A 467 -23.44 -14.52 21.25
N ASP A 468 -23.38 -13.39 20.54
CA ASP A 468 -24.39 -12.96 19.57
C ASP A 468 -23.77 -12.95 18.15
N PRO A 469 -24.15 -13.87 17.25
CA PRO A 469 -23.59 -13.97 15.90
C PRO A 469 -23.84 -12.75 15.02
N GLU A 470 -24.89 -11.97 15.31
CA GLU A 470 -25.25 -10.75 14.55
C GLU A 470 -24.43 -9.52 14.99
N LYS A 471 -23.58 -9.65 16.02
CA LYS A 471 -22.78 -8.54 16.57
C LYS A 471 -21.29 -8.75 16.37
N ASP A 472 -20.70 -7.83 15.59
CA ASP A 472 -19.25 -7.73 15.39
C ASP A 472 -18.61 -6.60 16.22
N GLY A 473 -19.23 -6.24 17.34
CA GLY A 473 -18.71 -5.20 18.23
C GLY A 473 -19.76 -4.66 19.19
N CYS A 474 -19.30 -4.01 20.26
CA CYS A 474 -20.14 -3.24 21.17
C CYS A 474 -19.37 -2.10 21.83
N TYR A 475 -20.06 -1.20 22.51
CA TYR A 475 -19.46 -0.09 23.26
C TYR A 475 -18.57 -0.53 24.44
N ARG A 476 -18.63 -1.80 24.87
CA ARG A 476 -17.75 -2.34 25.92
C ARG A 476 -16.43 -2.87 25.37
N CYS A 477 -16.34 -3.10 24.06
CA CYS A 477 -15.12 -3.48 23.36
C CYS A 477 -14.69 -2.37 22.40
N VAL A 478 -15.04 -2.43 21.11
CA VAL A 478 -14.41 -1.61 20.07
C VAL A 478 -15.14 -0.28 19.78
N TYR A 479 -16.48 -0.21 19.89
CA TYR A 479 -17.25 0.98 19.44
C TYR A 479 -17.06 2.22 20.32
N GLN A 480 -16.66 2.09 21.58
CA GLN A 480 -16.38 3.26 22.43
C GLN A 480 -15.22 4.11 21.89
N TYR A 481 -14.32 3.50 21.12
CA TYR A 481 -13.08 4.14 20.67
C TYR A 481 -13.19 4.74 19.28
N ARG A 482 -14.29 4.51 18.56
CA ARG A 482 -14.51 5.02 17.20
C ARG A 482 -15.92 5.57 17.05
N LEU A 483 -16.02 6.84 16.66
CA LEU A 483 -17.28 7.57 16.55
C LEU A 483 -17.58 7.93 15.09
N GLY A 484 -18.85 8.14 14.79
CA GLY A 484 -19.31 8.61 13.47
C GLY A 484 -19.00 7.61 12.35
N ARG A 485 -18.46 8.11 11.23
CA ARG A 485 -18.19 7.30 10.03
C ARG A 485 -17.20 6.14 10.28
N ALA A 486 -16.22 6.34 11.16
CA ALA A 486 -15.24 5.31 11.48
C ALA A 486 -15.83 4.14 12.28
N MET A 487 -17.00 4.31 12.92
CA MET A 487 -17.66 3.23 13.66
C MET A 487 -18.16 2.12 12.70
N ALA A 488 -18.54 2.48 11.47
CA ALA A 488 -18.98 1.52 10.46
C ALA A 488 -17.83 0.65 9.92
N SER A 489 -16.58 1.07 10.12
CA SER A 489 -15.37 0.41 9.63
C SER A 489 -14.61 -0.30 10.76
N VAL A 490 -15.29 -0.67 11.85
CA VAL A 490 -14.67 -1.30 13.01
C VAL A 490 -15.29 -2.66 13.26
N SER A 491 -14.46 -3.68 13.21
CA SER A 491 -14.82 -5.08 13.45
C SER A 491 -14.04 -5.62 14.65
N ARG A 492 -14.77 -6.22 15.59
CA ARG A 492 -14.18 -6.93 16.73
C ARG A 492 -13.43 -8.16 16.24
N ASP A 493 -14.02 -8.95 15.34
CA ASP A 493 -13.46 -10.21 14.89
C ASP A 493 -12.18 -9.97 14.06
N ARG A 494 -12.16 -8.90 13.27
CA ARG A 494 -10.96 -8.43 12.58
C ARG A 494 -9.87 -7.99 13.55
N ALA A 495 -10.20 -7.14 14.53
CA ALA A 495 -9.27 -6.71 15.58
C ALA A 495 -8.68 -7.90 16.35
N ARG A 496 -9.53 -8.85 16.73
CA ARG A 496 -9.15 -10.06 17.45
C ARG A 496 -8.19 -10.91 16.61
N SER A 497 -8.55 -11.18 15.35
CA SER A 497 -7.69 -11.94 14.43
C SER A 497 -6.31 -11.30 14.30
N ILE A 498 -6.22 -9.98 14.08
CA ILE A 498 -4.93 -9.27 14.01
C ILE A 498 -4.11 -9.48 15.28
N LEU A 499 -4.72 -9.32 16.46
CA LEU A 499 -4.02 -9.47 17.73
C LEU A 499 -3.63 -10.92 18.05
N GLU A 500 -4.44 -11.92 17.69
CA GLU A 500 -4.11 -13.33 17.87
C GLU A 500 -2.83 -13.70 17.11
N HIS A 501 -2.71 -13.25 15.85
CA HIS A 501 -1.51 -13.48 15.04
C HIS A 501 -0.28 -12.75 15.61
N LEU A 502 -0.45 -11.51 16.08
CA LEU A 502 0.64 -10.75 16.69
C LEU A 502 1.13 -11.40 17.98
N VAL A 503 0.22 -11.66 18.94
CA VAL A 503 0.56 -12.13 20.29
C VAL A 503 1.31 -13.45 20.28
N ALA A 504 1.07 -14.31 19.29
CA ALA A 504 1.82 -15.57 19.11
C ALA A 504 3.32 -15.36 18.86
N GLY A 505 3.72 -14.24 18.26
CA GLY A 505 5.11 -13.92 17.94
C GLY A 505 5.78 -12.90 18.86
N LEU A 506 5.03 -12.15 19.67
CA LEU A 506 5.53 -10.98 20.42
C LEU A 506 6.68 -11.28 21.41
N ASP A 507 6.92 -12.53 21.77
CA ASP A 507 8.07 -12.92 22.61
C ASP A 507 9.42 -12.88 21.85
N HIS A 508 9.39 -12.66 20.53
CA HIS A 508 10.57 -12.70 19.64
C HIS A 508 10.78 -11.33 18.95
N LEU A 509 10.88 -10.27 19.75
CA LEU A 509 11.18 -8.92 19.27
C LEU A 509 12.70 -8.70 19.16
N GLU A 510 13.12 -7.98 18.13
CA GLU A 510 14.52 -7.56 17.94
C GLU A 510 14.62 -6.06 17.69
N LYS A 511 15.71 -5.45 18.17
CA LYS A 511 15.97 -4.01 17.96
C LYS A 511 16.43 -3.75 16.53
N VAL A 512 15.91 -2.68 15.95
CA VAL A 512 16.25 -2.19 14.60
C VAL A 512 16.46 -0.68 14.63
N PRO A 513 17.13 -0.08 13.63
CA PRO A 513 17.28 1.37 13.55
C PRO A 513 15.96 2.10 13.26
N THR A 514 15.10 1.55 12.40
CA THR A 514 13.79 2.14 12.08
C THR A 514 12.79 1.08 11.60
N VAL A 515 11.50 1.32 11.84
CA VAL A 515 10.43 0.49 11.26
C VAL A 515 10.21 0.75 9.77
N ALA A 516 10.74 1.85 9.24
CA ALA A 516 10.69 2.18 7.81
C ALA A 516 11.55 1.22 6.96
N GLU A 517 12.35 0.36 7.56
CA GLU A 517 13.14 -0.66 6.85
C GLU A 517 12.60 -2.07 7.07
N ILE A 518 11.51 -2.22 7.82
CA ILE A 518 10.88 -3.52 8.02
C ILE A 518 10.40 -4.03 6.67
N TYR A 519 10.94 -5.19 6.33
CA TYR A 519 10.67 -5.89 5.10
C TYR A 519 9.28 -6.55 5.22
N ILE A 520 8.36 -6.17 4.32
CA ILE A 520 6.98 -6.68 4.29
C ILE A 520 6.98 -7.95 3.45
N ASN A 521 6.64 -9.07 4.10
CA ASN A 521 6.62 -10.47 3.65
C ASN A 521 7.24 -10.80 2.25
N PRO A 522 8.35 -11.58 2.21
CA PRO A 522 9.11 -11.97 1.00
C PRO A 522 8.44 -12.89 -0.02
N ASN A 523 7.25 -13.42 0.27
CA ASN A 523 6.68 -14.46 -0.60
C ASN A 523 6.03 -13.90 -1.86
N PHE A 524 5.79 -12.59 -1.89
CA PHE A 524 5.26 -11.89 -3.06
C PHE A 524 6.15 -10.68 -3.32
N ASP A 525 6.76 -10.62 -4.50
CA ASP A 525 7.64 -9.52 -4.89
C ASP A 525 6.83 -8.27 -5.32
N SER A 526 5.53 -8.43 -5.60
CA SER A 526 4.63 -7.35 -6.05
C SER A 526 3.21 -7.39 -5.47
N GLU A 527 2.51 -6.25 -5.50
CA GLU A 527 1.07 -6.17 -5.18
C GLU A 527 0.22 -7.02 -6.13
N LEU A 528 0.64 -7.15 -7.40
CA LEU A 528 -0.07 -7.93 -8.41
C LEU A 528 -0.12 -9.42 -8.05
N GLU A 529 0.97 -9.97 -7.51
CA GLU A 529 1.06 -11.35 -7.05
C GLU A 529 0.10 -11.66 -5.90
N ALA A 530 0.04 -10.77 -4.89
CA ALA A 530 -0.90 -10.91 -3.78
C ALA A 530 -2.36 -10.82 -4.26
N ARG A 531 -2.64 -9.88 -5.18
CA ARG A 531 -3.95 -9.72 -5.80
C ARG A 531 -4.35 -10.92 -6.66
N PHE A 532 -3.39 -11.59 -7.32
CA PHE A 532 -3.65 -12.79 -8.12
C PHE A 532 -4.17 -13.95 -7.27
N ILE A 533 -3.55 -14.23 -6.12
CA ILE A 533 -4.02 -15.28 -5.20
C ILE A 533 -5.43 -15.00 -4.69
N GLU A 534 -5.73 -13.74 -4.38
CA GLU A 534 -7.07 -13.34 -3.98
C GLU A 534 -8.08 -13.42 -5.14
N ALA A 535 -7.66 -13.10 -6.37
CA ALA A 535 -8.48 -13.25 -7.57
C ALA A 535 -8.89 -14.71 -7.81
N LEU A 536 -7.99 -15.67 -7.59
CA LEU A 536 -8.33 -17.11 -7.66
C LEU A 536 -9.43 -17.48 -6.66
N ARG A 537 -9.38 -16.94 -5.44
CA ARG A 537 -10.38 -17.19 -4.39
C ARG A 537 -11.73 -16.56 -4.74
N ARG A 538 -11.74 -15.29 -5.15
CA ARG A 538 -12.98 -14.53 -5.39
C ARG A 538 -13.74 -15.00 -6.62
N LEU A 539 -13.03 -15.31 -7.70
CA LEU A 539 -13.65 -15.73 -8.95
C LEU A 539 -14.10 -17.21 -8.91
N GLY A 540 -13.60 -17.99 -7.95
CA GLY A 540 -13.98 -19.39 -7.78
C GLY A 540 -15.44 -19.56 -7.35
N GLY A 541 -16.23 -20.28 -8.15
CA GLY A 541 -17.67 -20.47 -7.93
C GLY A 541 -18.56 -19.44 -8.61
N GLU A 542 -18.00 -18.37 -9.19
CA GLU A 542 -18.74 -17.37 -9.95
C GLU A 542 -18.86 -17.75 -11.44
N ALA A 543 -19.90 -17.26 -12.12
CA ALA A 543 -20.09 -17.40 -13.58
C ALA A 543 -19.92 -18.83 -14.14
N GLY A 544 -20.26 -19.86 -13.35
CA GLY A 544 -20.17 -21.27 -13.73
C GLY A 544 -18.75 -21.87 -13.66
N LEU A 545 -17.79 -21.19 -13.03
CA LEU A 545 -16.47 -21.72 -12.73
C LEU A 545 -16.51 -22.69 -11.53
N PRO A 546 -15.59 -23.66 -11.47
CA PRO A 546 -15.47 -24.55 -10.32
C PRO A 546 -15.19 -23.76 -9.04
N PHE A 547 -15.70 -24.27 -7.91
CA PHE A 547 -15.42 -23.70 -6.59
C PHE A 547 -13.94 -23.80 -6.27
N VAL A 548 -13.37 -22.70 -5.74
CA VAL A 548 -11.96 -22.62 -5.36
C VAL A 548 -11.86 -22.51 -3.84
N LYS A 549 -11.07 -23.40 -3.24
CA LYS A 549 -10.69 -23.34 -1.84
C LYS A 549 -9.18 -23.22 -1.76
N LEU A 550 -8.71 -22.17 -1.08
CA LEU A 550 -7.29 -21.89 -0.92
C LEU A 550 -6.93 -21.89 0.57
N VAL A 551 -6.10 -22.85 0.98
CA VAL A 551 -5.61 -23.02 2.35
C VAL A 551 -4.11 -22.76 2.36
N GLN A 552 -3.63 -21.93 3.28
CA GLN A 552 -2.19 -21.70 3.41
C GLN A 552 -1.52 -22.93 4.04
N ASP A 553 -0.39 -23.36 3.49
CA ASP A 553 0.36 -24.53 3.95
C ASP A 553 1.87 -24.35 3.74
N ILE A 554 2.69 -25.28 4.21
CA ILE A 554 4.14 -25.30 3.97
C ILE A 554 4.41 -26.19 2.75
N VAL A 555 4.93 -25.60 1.68
CA VAL A 555 5.28 -26.29 0.43
C VAL A 555 6.79 -26.18 0.25
N HIS A 556 7.49 -27.32 0.17
CA HIS A 556 8.96 -27.40 0.03
C HIS A 556 9.74 -26.49 0.99
N GLY A 557 9.28 -26.38 2.25
CA GLY A 557 9.94 -25.58 3.29
C GLY A 557 9.66 -24.07 3.22
N LYS A 558 8.85 -23.60 2.26
CA LYS A 558 8.37 -22.22 2.12
C LYS A 558 6.88 -22.13 2.46
N SER A 559 6.40 -20.93 2.80
CA SER A 559 4.96 -20.69 2.96
C SER A 559 4.30 -20.62 1.58
N GLY A 560 3.51 -21.63 1.25
CA GLY A 560 2.72 -21.72 0.02
C GLY A 560 1.23 -21.91 0.30
N TYR A 561 0.50 -22.46 -0.68
CA TYR A 561 -0.92 -22.73 -0.55
C TYR A 561 -1.29 -24.11 -1.09
N LEU A 562 -2.22 -24.79 -0.44
CA LEU A 562 -3.00 -25.86 -1.05
C LEU A 562 -4.21 -25.25 -1.75
N LEU A 563 -4.17 -25.26 -3.09
CA LEU A 563 -5.24 -24.81 -3.97
C LEU A 563 -6.10 -26.02 -4.37
N GLN A 564 -7.35 -26.01 -3.96
CA GLN A 564 -8.37 -26.96 -4.42
C GLN A 564 -9.29 -26.26 -5.41
N VAL A 565 -9.41 -26.82 -6.62
CA VAL A 565 -10.30 -26.33 -7.69
C VAL A 565 -11.24 -27.48 -8.07
N GLY A 566 -12.50 -27.39 -7.64
CA GLY A 566 -13.42 -28.52 -7.71
C GLY A 566 -12.89 -29.74 -6.94
N GLU A 567 -12.66 -30.85 -7.65
CA GLU A 567 -12.10 -32.09 -7.08
C GLU A 567 -10.57 -32.19 -7.22
N GLN A 568 -9.94 -31.26 -7.92
CA GLN A 568 -8.50 -31.27 -8.18
C GLN A 568 -7.75 -30.46 -7.13
N GLN A 569 -6.54 -30.90 -6.78
CA GLN A 569 -5.70 -30.25 -5.76
C GLN A 569 -4.29 -29.98 -6.31
N TYR A 570 -3.78 -28.80 -5.98
CA TYR A 570 -2.48 -28.30 -6.39
C TYR A 570 -1.76 -27.63 -5.22
N TRP A 571 -0.45 -27.85 -5.12
CA TRP A 571 0.42 -27.03 -4.31
C TRP A 571 0.80 -25.77 -5.09
N VAL A 572 0.61 -24.61 -4.48
CA VAL A 572 1.04 -23.31 -4.98
C VAL A 572 2.29 -22.92 -4.21
N GLU A 573 3.42 -22.99 -4.90
CA GLU A 573 4.72 -22.62 -4.34
C GLU A 573 5.16 -21.27 -4.90
N PRO A 574 5.32 -20.23 -4.07
CA PRO A 574 5.80 -18.95 -4.54
C PRO A 574 7.31 -18.97 -4.82
N GLN A 575 7.73 -18.19 -5.83
CA GLN A 575 9.12 -17.76 -6.01
C GLN A 575 10.12 -18.94 -6.07
N VAL A 576 9.97 -19.77 -7.11
CA VAL A 576 10.78 -20.99 -7.32
C VAL A 576 11.89 -20.70 -8.33
N ASP A 577 13.14 -20.85 -7.93
CA ASP A 577 14.27 -20.77 -8.85
C ASP A 577 14.35 -22.06 -9.69
N LEU A 578 14.18 -21.93 -11.01
CA LEU A 578 14.31 -23.03 -11.96
C LEU A 578 15.56 -22.82 -12.81
N GLY A 579 16.37 -23.87 -12.95
CA GLY A 579 17.63 -23.82 -13.69
C GLY A 579 17.95 -25.09 -14.46
N PRO A 580 19.22 -25.25 -14.89
CA PRO A 580 19.65 -26.42 -15.67
C PRO A 580 19.43 -27.76 -14.97
N THR A 581 19.51 -27.78 -13.63
CA THR A 581 19.21 -28.94 -12.77
C THR A 581 17.76 -29.42 -12.95
N ASP A 582 16.84 -28.49 -13.20
CA ASP A 582 15.42 -28.77 -13.42
C ASP A 582 15.11 -29.07 -14.90
N GLY A 583 16.12 -29.04 -15.78
CA GLY A 583 15.97 -29.19 -17.22
C GLY A 583 15.57 -27.89 -17.94
N VAL A 584 15.75 -26.73 -17.28
CA VAL A 584 15.47 -25.41 -17.86
C VAL A 584 16.79 -24.75 -18.25
N ILE A 585 17.00 -24.54 -19.55
CA ILE A 585 18.26 -24.03 -20.10
C ILE A 585 18.51 -22.57 -19.72
N VAL A 586 17.44 -21.77 -19.59
CA VAL A 586 17.50 -20.36 -19.21
C VAL A 586 16.98 -20.25 -17.77
N PRO A 587 17.83 -19.93 -16.78
CA PRO A 587 17.39 -19.76 -15.41
C PRO A 587 16.27 -18.73 -15.30
N CYS A 588 15.21 -19.10 -14.58
CA CYS A 588 14.06 -18.23 -14.39
C CYS A 588 13.40 -18.49 -13.05
N ARG A 589 12.69 -17.48 -12.56
CA ARG A 589 11.95 -17.55 -11.32
C ARG A 589 10.50 -17.11 -11.59
N PRO A 590 9.57 -18.05 -11.83
CA PRO A 590 8.14 -17.73 -11.86
C PRO A 590 7.64 -17.26 -10.50
N ASP A 591 6.60 -16.44 -10.52
CA ASP A 591 5.98 -15.91 -9.29
C ASP A 591 5.30 -17.02 -8.51
N PHE A 592 4.61 -17.94 -9.21
CA PHE A 592 4.03 -19.15 -8.62
C PHE A 592 4.29 -20.39 -9.46
N MET A 593 4.54 -21.50 -8.79
CA MET A 593 4.50 -22.84 -9.36
C MET A 593 3.27 -23.58 -8.87
N LEU A 594 2.45 -24.08 -9.80
CA LEU A 594 1.29 -24.92 -9.52
C LEU A 594 1.63 -26.39 -9.75
N TRP A 595 1.87 -27.13 -8.66
CA TRP A 595 2.21 -28.55 -8.69
C TRP A 595 0.97 -29.41 -8.44
N PRO A 596 0.61 -30.36 -9.32
CA PRO A 596 -0.43 -31.34 -9.01
C PRO A 596 -0.06 -32.15 -7.76
N VAL A 597 -0.99 -32.27 -6.80
CA VAL A 597 -0.74 -33.03 -5.56
C VAL A 597 -0.58 -34.53 -5.83
N GLN A 598 -1.30 -35.04 -6.83
CA GLN A 598 -1.26 -36.45 -7.20
C GLN A 598 0.04 -36.78 -7.93
N SER A 599 0.92 -37.56 -7.28
CA SER A 599 2.26 -37.88 -7.81
C SER A 599 2.30 -38.68 -9.12
N ARG A 600 1.16 -39.26 -9.54
CA ARG A 600 0.99 -39.97 -10.83
C ARG A 600 0.23 -39.16 -11.88
N SER A 601 -0.08 -37.89 -11.60
CA SER A 601 -0.78 -37.03 -12.55
C SER A 601 0.04 -36.83 -13.82
N LYS A 602 -0.62 -36.92 -14.98
CA LYS A 602 -0.02 -36.61 -16.29
C LYS A 602 -0.04 -35.12 -16.61
N ARG A 603 -0.63 -34.28 -15.75
CA ARG A 603 -0.62 -32.83 -15.90
C ARG A 603 0.75 -32.27 -15.54
N ARG A 604 1.35 -31.51 -16.46
CA ARG A 604 2.59 -30.78 -16.22
C ARG A 604 2.35 -29.67 -15.19
N PRO A 605 3.30 -29.40 -14.28
CA PRO A 605 3.24 -28.22 -13.43
C PRO A 605 3.17 -26.93 -14.26
N ILE A 606 2.46 -25.92 -13.75
CA ILE A 606 2.23 -24.65 -14.45
C ILE A 606 3.01 -23.55 -13.73
N ALA A 607 3.94 -22.93 -14.44
CA ALA A 607 4.70 -21.76 -14.01
C ALA A 607 3.90 -20.49 -14.34
N VAL A 608 3.44 -19.79 -13.30
CA VAL A 608 2.63 -18.58 -13.43
C VAL A 608 3.52 -17.34 -13.31
N PHE A 609 3.35 -16.40 -14.24
CA PHE A 609 3.97 -15.08 -14.25
C PHE A 609 2.89 -13.99 -14.14
N CYS A 610 3.03 -13.11 -13.17
CA CYS A 610 2.17 -11.98 -12.87
C CYS A 610 2.84 -10.70 -13.37
N ASP A 611 2.68 -10.38 -14.66
CA ASP A 611 3.44 -9.30 -15.28
C ASP A 611 2.68 -7.97 -15.25
N GLY A 612 3.34 -6.93 -14.75
CA GLY A 612 2.89 -5.53 -14.86
C GLY A 612 3.56 -4.79 -16.01
N TRP A 613 2.78 -4.05 -16.82
CA TRP A 613 3.28 -3.27 -17.96
C TRP A 613 4.47 -2.38 -17.62
N ALA A 614 4.39 -1.65 -16.50
CA ALA A 614 5.42 -0.71 -16.06
C ALA A 614 6.82 -1.35 -15.89
N TYR A 615 6.89 -2.65 -15.62
CA TYR A 615 8.16 -3.35 -15.34
C TYR A 615 8.61 -4.28 -16.48
N HIS A 616 7.67 -4.86 -17.23
CA HIS A 616 7.98 -5.94 -18.18
C HIS A 616 8.02 -5.52 -19.65
N HIS A 617 7.57 -4.32 -20.01
CA HIS A 617 7.56 -3.87 -21.40
C HIS A 617 8.98 -3.78 -22.00
N ASP A 618 9.93 -3.22 -21.24
CA ASP A 618 11.33 -3.10 -21.67
C ASP A 618 12.10 -4.44 -21.64
N THR A 619 11.56 -5.46 -20.97
CA THR A 619 12.20 -6.79 -20.83
C THR A 619 11.52 -7.89 -21.64
N ALA A 620 10.57 -7.55 -22.52
CA ALA A 620 9.76 -8.52 -23.27
C ALA A 620 10.60 -9.61 -23.97
N ARG A 621 11.73 -9.25 -24.57
CA ARG A 621 12.66 -10.20 -25.22
C ARG A 621 13.26 -11.22 -24.24
N VAL A 622 13.67 -10.76 -23.04
CA VAL A 622 14.22 -11.62 -21.99
C VAL A 622 13.13 -12.53 -21.43
N ASP A 623 11.94 -11.97 -21.27
CA ASP A 623 10.75 -12.64 -20.76
C ASP A 623 10.24 -13.74 -21.70
N ALA A 624 10.37 -13.53 -23.02
CA ALA A 624 10.13 -14.57 -24.03
C ALA A 624 11.11 -15.74 -23.90
N LYS A 625 12.41 -15.47 -23.72
CA LYS A 625 13.43 -16.54 -23.55
C LYS A 625 13.13 -17.44 -22.36
N LYS A 626 12.85 -16.85 -21.20
CA LYS A 626 12.53 -17.58 -19.96
C LYS A 626 11.31 -18.49 -20.16
N ARG A 627 10.22 -17.95 -20.71
CA ARG A 627 8.99 -18.71 -20.97
C ARG A 627 9.19 -19.84 -21.98
N ASN A 628 9.94 -19.58 -23.05
CA ASN A 628 10.26 -20.61 -24.03
C ASN A 628 11.09 -21.74 -23.42
N ALA A 629 12.08 -21.43 -22.58
CA ALA A 629 12.89 -22.47 -21.93
C ALA A 629 12.04 -23.41 -21.07
N LEU A 630 11.03 -22.88 -20.38
CA LEU A 630 10.09 -23.68 -19.59
C LEU A 630 9.22 -24.59 -20.47
N VAL A 631 8.59 -24.04 -21.50
CA VAL A 631 7.69 -24.83 -22.36
C VAL A 631 8.47 -25.89 -23.15
N MET A 632 9.62 -25.51 -23.73
CA MET A 632 10.48 -26.39 -24.54
C MET A 632 11.19 -27.47 -23.72
N SER A 633 11.31 -27.31 -22.40
CA SER A 633 11.83 -28.38 -21.52
C SER A 633 10.98 -29.65 -21.55
N GLY A 634 9.72 -29.56 -21.99
CA GLY A 634 8.75 -30.67 -21.93
C GLY A 634 8.22 -30.95 -20.51
N LYS A 635 8.72 -30.24 -19.47
CA LYS A 635 8.32 -30.45 -18.07
C LYS A 635 7.28 -29.47 -17.56
N TYR A 636 7.31 -28.20 -17.99
CA TYR A 636 6.46 -27.13 -17.43
C TYR A 636 5.57 -26.46 -18.47
N TRP A 637 4.34 -26.09 -18.12
CA TRP A 637 3.57 -25.10 -18.87
C TRP A 637 3.78 -23.70 -18.30
N VAL A 638 3.50 -22.66 -19.08
CA VAL A 638 3.60 -21.26 -18.65
C VAL A 638 2.20 -20.65 -18.58
N TRP A 639 1.95 -19.74 -17.65
CA TRP A 639 0.71 -18.97 -17.63
C TRP A 639 1.00 -17.52 -17.26
N SER A 640 0.69 -16.58 -18.15
CA SER A 640 0.92 -15.15 -17.89
C SER A 640 -0.40 -14.46 -17.54
N ALA A 641 -0.42 -13.68 -16.46
CA ALA A 641 -1.59 -12.92 -16.00
C ALA A 641 -1.23 -11.44 -15.86
N THR A 642 -2.02 -10.56 -16.48
CA THR A 642 -1.77 -9.10 -16.46
C THR A 642 -2.58 -8.40 -15.37
N TRP A 643 -2.23 -7.14 -15.07
CA TRP A 643 -2.96 -6.33 -14.10
C TRP A 643 -4.47 -6.26 -14.37
N GLU A 644 -4.85 -6.08 -15.64
CA GLU A 644 -6.25 -6.02 -16.05
C GLU A 644 -6.97 -7.36 -15.88
N ASP A 645 -6.30 -8.49 -16.10
CA ASP A 645 -6.89 -9.82 -15.89
C ASP A 645 -7.22 -10.01 -14.40
N VAL A 646 -6.27 -9.68 -13.53
CA VAL A 646 -6.42 -9.80 -12.06
C VAL A 646 -7.47 -8.83 -11.54
N LYS A 647 -7.47 -7.58 -12.01
CA LYS A 647 -8.49 -6.59 -11.65
C LYS A 647 -9.89 -7.07 -12.04
N THR A 648 -10.07 -7.52 -13.28
CA THR A 648 -11.38 -7.98 -13.77
C THR A 648 -11.90 -9.18 -12.99
N ALA A 649 -10.99 -10.11 -12.64
CA ALA A 649 -11.31 -11.25 -11.80
C ALA A 649 -11.70 -10.86 -10.36
N LEU A 650 -11.02 -9.87 -9.76
CA LEU A 650 -11.36 -9.36 -8.42
C LEU A 650 -12.72 -8.64 -8.39
N ASP A 651 -13.12 -8.05 -9.51
CA ASP A 651 -14.43 -7.43 -9.72
C ASP A 651 -15.53 -8.50 -9.97
N GLY A 652 -15.18 -9.79 -9.97
CA GLY A 652 -16.12 -10.91 -10.14
C GLY A 652 -16.51 -11.20 -11.60
N SER A 653 -15.85 -10.58 -12.57
CA SER A 653 -16.14 -10.79 -13.99
C SER A 653 -15.20 -11.83 -14.60
N VAL A 654 -15.75 -12.66 -15.49
CA VAL A 654 -14.97 -13.61 -16.32
C VAL A 654 -14.59 -13.04 -17.67
N GLU A 655 -15.14 -11.90 -18.07
CA GLU A 655 -14.89 -11.30 -19.38
C GLU A 655 -13.47 -10.73 -19.48
N THR A 656 -12.96 -10.58 -20.70
CA THR A 656 -11.68 -9.91 -20.96
C THR A 656 -11.88 -8.70 -21.84
N ALA A 657 -11.13 -7.62 -21.56
CA ALA A 657 -11.04 -6.46 -22.45
C ALA A 657 -10.39 -6.79 -23.81
N LEU A 658 -9.82 -7.99 -23.95
CA LEU A 658 -9.26 -8.51 -25.20
C LEU A 658 -10.26 -9.35 -26.00
N ALA A 659 -11.54 -9.42 -25.59
CA ALA A 659 -12.55 -10.10 -26.38
C ALA A 659 -12.60 -9.50 -27.79
N GLY A 660 -12.59 -10.35 -28.82
CA GLY A 660 -12.50 -9.86 -30.19
C GLY A 660 -11.07 -9.69 -30.74
N MET A 661 -10.02 -10.02 -29.97
CA MET A 661 -8.63 -9.73 -30.38
C MET A 661 -8.13 -10.54 -31.59
N LEU A 662 -8.73 -11.72 -31.85
CA LEU A 662 -8.27 -12.61 -32.92
C LEU A 662 -9.02 -12.38 -34.23
N GLU A 663 -10.20 -11.76 -34.17
CA GLU A 663 -11.09 -11.42 -35.27
C GLU A 663 -10.38 -10.67 -36.40
N PRO A 664 -9.58 -9.62 -36.15
CA PRO A 664 -8.83 -8.96 -37.21
C PRO A 664 -7.71 -9.83 -37.79
N MET A 665 -7.27 -10.90 -37.11
CA MET A 665 -6.19 -11.79 -37.58
C MET A 665 -6.67 -12.88 -38.56
N TYR A 666 -7.98 -13.14 -38.64
CA TYR A 666 -8.54 -14.21 -39.46
C TYR A 666 -8.77 -13.78 -40.92
N TYR A 667 -8.60 -14.73 -41.85
CA TYR A 667 -8.97 -14.53 -43.25
C TYR A 667 -10.41 -14.98 -43.57
N GLY A 668 -11.08 -15.66 -42.63
CA GLY A 668 -12.45 -16.15 -42.81
C GLY A 668 -13.17 -16.45 -41.48
N GLY A 669 -14.50 -16.48 -41.53
CA GLY A 669 -15.34 -16.85 -40.40
C GLY A 669 -15.39 -18.37 -40.16
N GLN A 670 -15.94 -18.78 -39.02
CA GLN A 670 -15.98 -20.19 -38.60
C GLN A 670 -16.84 -21.07 -39.52
N GLU A 671 -17.81 -20.46 -40.22
CA GLU A 671 -18.66 -21.09 -41.23
C GLU A 671 -17.88 -21.64 -42.43
N THR A 672 -16.66 -21.12 -42.67
CA THR A 672 -15.77 -21.61 -43.72
C THR A 672 -14.98 -22.87 -43.33
N LEU A 673 -14.97 -23.21 -42.04
CA LEU A 673 -14.28 -24.39 -41.51
C LEU A 673 -15.06 -25.67 -41.77
N SER A 674 -14.33 -26.78 -41.93
CA SER A 674 -14.94 -28.11 -41.95
C SER A 674 -15.64 -28.41 -40.61
N PRO A 675 -16.71 -29.24 -40.60
CA PRO A 675 -17.41 -29.58 -39.36
C PRO A 675 -16.49 -30.08 -38.23
N PRO A 676 -15.47 -30.94 -38.49
CA PRO A 676 -14.54 -31.36 -37.45
C PRO A 676 -13.73 -30.21 -36.83
N LEU A 677 -13.19 -29.30 -37.64
CA LEU A 677 -12.42 -28.16 -37.14
C LEU A 677 -13.29 -27.18 -36.36
N ARG A 678 -14.51 -26.92 -36.86
CA ARG A 678 -15.47 -26.04 -36.17
C ARG A 678 -15.84 -26.57 -34.80
N ALA A 679 -16.03 -27.89 -34.66
CA ALA A 679 -16.37 -28.51 -33.38
C ALA A 679 -15.24 -28.48 -32.33
N MET A 680 -13.99 -28.21 -32.75
CA MET A 680 -12.84 -28.10 -31.84
C MET A 680 -12.70 -26.71 -31.22
N ILE A 681 -13.31 -25.67 -31.81
CA ILE A 681 -13.15 -24.29 -31.33
C ILE A 681 -13.96 -24.10 -30.04
N ASP A 682 -13.27 -23.66 -29.00
CA ASP A 682 -13.88 -23.20 -27.75
C ASP A 682 -13.49 -21.73 -27.51
N GLU A 683 -14.40 -20.82 -27.83
CA GLU A 683 -14.17 -19.38 -27.71
C GLU A 683 -13.92 -18.93 -26.27
N ARG A 684 -14.32 -19.72 -25.26
CA ARG A 684 -14.12 -19.36 -23.85
C ARG A 684 -12.64 -19.23 -23.48
N PHE A 685 -11.74 -19.87 -24.21
CA PHE A 685 -10.30 -19.75 -23.98
C PHE A 685 -9.72 -18.39 -24.42
N VAL A 686 -10.47 -17.60 -25.21
CA VAL A 686 -10.02 -16.31 -25.75
C VAL A 686 -10.96 -15.16 -25.39
N SER A 687 -12.20 -15.45 -24.99
CA SER A 687 -13.20 -14.46 -24.55
C SER A 687 -13.24 -14.23 -23.04
N ARG A 688 -12.51 -15.04 -22.26
CA ARG A 688 -12.41 -14.90 -20.80
C ARG A 688 -11.03 -14.38 -20.37
N ASN A 689 -10.97 -13.74 -19.21
CA ASN A 689 -9.68 -13.30 -18.65
C ASN A 689 -8.79 -14.49 -18.25
N ALA A 690 -7.48 -14.23 -18.14
CA ALA A 690 -6.49 -15.26 -17.89
C ALA A 690 -6.72 -16.04 -16.57
N VAL A 691 -7.29 -15.39 -15.54
CA VAL A 691 -7.59 -16.05 -14.26
C VAL A 691 -8.74 -17.04 -14.42
N ALA A 692 -9.81 -16.65 -15.12
CA ALA A 692 -10.97 -17.51 -15.38
C ALA A 692 -10.61 -18.76 -16.20
N VAL A 693 -9.77 -18.60 -17.23
CA VAL A 693 -9.33 -19.73 -18.07
C VAL A 693 -8.44 -20.69 -17.27
N LEU A 694 -7.56 -20.17 -16.41
CA LEU A 694 -6.73 -20.99 -15.53
C LEU A 694 -7.57 -21.80 -14.54
N ILE A 695 -8.57 -21.18 -13.91
CA ILE A 695 -9.49 -21.87 -12.98
C ILE A 695 -10.25 -23.00 -13.71
N ASP A 696 -10.76 -22.75 -14.93
CA ASP A 696 -11.45 -23.79 -15.70
C ASP A 696 -10.51 -24.96 -16.07
N TRP A 697 -9.26 -24.66 -16.44
CA TRP A 697 -8.24 -25.68 -16.74
C TRP A 697 -7.92 -26.52 -15.51
N LEU A 698 -7.58 -25.87 -14.38
CA LEU A 698 -7.21 -26.56 -13.15
C LEU A 698 -8.33 -27.43 -12.59
N GLY A 699 -9.59 -27.03 -12.79
CA GLY A 699 -10.76 -27.78 -12.32
C GLY A 699 -11.09 -29.04 -13.13
N LYS A 700 -10.51 -29.26 -14.32
CA LYS A 700 -10.78 -30.47 -15.09
C LYS A 700 -9.92 -31.65 -14.62
N PRO A 701 -10.51 -32.86 -14.51
CA PRO A 701 -9.77 -34.07 -14.16
C PRO A 701 -8.72 -34.42 -15.22
N VAL A 702 -7.66 -35.09 -14.78
CA VAL A 702 -6.60 -35.62 -15.64
C VAL A 702 -6.90 -37.09 -15.94
N GLY A 703 -6.88 -37.48 -17.21
CA GLY A 703 -7.09 -38.87 -17.62
C GLY A 703 -5.91 -39.77 -17.25
N GLU A 704 -6.14 -41.08 -17.18
CA GLU A 704 -5.11 -42.06 -16.79
C GLU A 704 -3.90 -42.08 -17.73
N ALA A 705 -4.14 -41.87 -19.04
CA ALA A 705 -3.10 -41.92 -20.06
C ALA A 705 -2.48 -40.55 -20.37
N LEU A 706 -3.28 -39.47 -20.35
CA LEU A 706 -2.90 -38.14 -20.82
C LEU A 706 -3.81 -37.03 -20.27
N ASP A 707 -3.34 -35.78 -20.31
CA ASP A 707 -4.15 -34.61 -19.94
C ASP A 707 -5.09 -34.22 -21.09
N GLU A 708 -6.30 -34.80 -21.09
CA GLU A 708 -7.32 -34.57 -22.12
C GLU A 708 -7.73 -33.11 -22.26
N HIS A 709 -7.68 -32.33 -21.18
CA HIS A 709 -8.06 -30.92 -21.24
C HIS A 709 -6.97 -30.09 -21.93
N SER A 710 -5.70 -30.32 -21.60
CA SER A 710 -4.57 -29.71 -22.31
C SER A 710 -4.61 -30.04 -23.81
N LEU A 711 -4.94 -31.29 -24.19
CA LEU A 711 -5.14 -31.66 -25.59
C LEU A 711 -6.33 -30.95 -26.25
N ARG A 712 -7.43 -30.75 -25.52
CA ARG A 712 -8.60 -30.02 -26.03
C ARG A 712 -8.26 -28.55 -26.30
N MET A 713 -7.54 -27.91 -25.38
CA MET A 713 -7.05 -26.55 -25.55
C MET A 713 -6.09 -26.48 -26.76
N ALA A 714 -5.16 -27.44 -26.91
CA ALA A 714 -4.27 -27.52 -28.06
C ALA A 714 -5.03 -27.68 -29.39
N ARG A 715 -6.07 -28.50 -29.42
CA ARG A 715 -6.93 -28.67 -30.61
C ARG A 715 -7.72 -27.41 -30.93
N SER A 716 -8.27 -26.75 -29.92
CA SER A 716 -8.93 -25.46 -30.09
C SER A 716 -7.96 -24.45 -30.68
N ALA A 717 -6.74 -24.35 -30.14
CA ALA A 717 -5.69 -23.49 -30.68
C ALA A 717 -5.34 -23.86 -32.13
N GLY A 718 -5.21 -25.15 -32.45
CA GLY A 718 -4.97 -25.62 -33.82
C GLY A 718 -6.09 -25.22 -34.79
N ALA A 719 -7.35 -25.38 -34.39
CA ALA A 719 -8.50 -24.97 -35.20
C ALA A 719 -8.59 -23.44 -35.34
N THR A 720 -8.30 -22.69 -34.28
CA THR A 720 -8.18 -21.23 -34.29
C THR A 720 -7.09 -20.78 -35.27
N ALA A 721 -5.90 -21.38 -35.21
CA ALA A 721 -4.79 -21.08 -36.13
C ALA A 721 -5.19 -21.32 -37.58
N PHE A 722 -5.95 -22.39 -37.89
CA PHE A 722 -6.36 -22.68 -39.27
C PHE A 722 -7.15 -21.53 -39.93
N ARG A 723 -7.85 -20.69 -39.14
CA ARG A 723 -8.56 -19.50 -39.65
C ARG A 723 -7.61 -18.40 -40.19
N MET A 724 -6.32 -18.52 -39.90
CA MET A 724 -5.23 -17.66 -40.39
C MET A 724 -4.44 -18.34 -41.53
N VAL A 725 -4.97 -19.41 -42.14
CA VAL A 725 -4.38 -20.01 -43.35
C VAL A 725 -4.92 -19.26 -44.58
N PRO A 726 -4.06 -18.61 -45.38
CA PRO A 726 -4.52 -17.88 -46.55
C PRO A 726 -4.96 -18.85 -47.66
N ASN A 727 -6.27 -18.88 -47.94
CA ASN A 727 -6.85 -19.81 -48.91
C ASN A 727 -6.25 -19.58 -50.32
N PRO A 728 -5.62 -20.59 -50.94
CA PRO A 728 -4.96 -20.43 -52.25
C PRO A 728 -5.95 -20.14 -53.39
N ARG A 729 -7.25 -20.40 -53.19
CA ARG A 729 -8.30 -20.09 -54.19
C ARG A 729 -8.75 -18.64 -54.16
N VAL A 730 -8.30 -17.85 -53.19
CA VAL A 730 -8.65 -16.43 -53.02
C VAL A 730 -7.47 -15.58 -53.49
N PRO A 731 -7.58 -14.89 -54.65
CA PRO A 731 -6.50 -14.08 -55.21
C PRO A 731 -6.03 -12.96 -54.27
N GLU A 732 -6.94 -12.34 -53.53
CA GLU A 732 -6.68 -11.24 -52.59
C GLU A 732 -5.74 -11.64 -51.44
N LEU A 733 -5.57 -12.94 -51.19
CA LEU A 733 -4.68 -13.48 -50.17
C LEU A 733 -3.30 -13.86 -50.72
N ALA A 734 -2.95 -13.44 -51.96
CA ALA A 734 -1.63 -13.70 -52.55
C ALA A 734 -0.50 -13.09 -51.73
N ASP A 735 -0.66 -11.83 -51.32
CA ASP A 735 0.35 -11.12 -50.54
C ASP A 735 0.59 -11.81 -49.18
N ALA A 736 -0.48 -12.30 -48.54
CA ALA A 736 -0.38 -13.09 -47.32
C ALA A 736 0.42 -14.38 -47.49
N ARG A 737 0.22 -15.10 -48.61
CA ARG A 737 0.99 -16.32 -48.92
C ARG A 737 2.46 -15.99 -49.13
N ASP A 738 2.76 -14.92 -49.86
CA ASP A 738 4.12 -14.51 -50.17
C ASP A 738 4.86 -14.02 -48.91
N GLU A 739 4.20 -13.23 -48.05
CA GLU A 739 4.69 -12.81 -46.74
C GLU A 739 5.06 -14.00 -45.85
N LEU A 740 4.17 -14.99 -45.72
CA LEU A 740 4.41 -16.18 -44.92
C LEU A 740 5.55 -17.02 -45.51
N ALA A 741 5.59 -17.18 -46.84
CA ALA A 741 6.67 -17.91 -47.51
C ALA A 741 8.03 -17.23 -47.29
N LYS A 742 8.09 -15.90 -47.42
CA LYS A 742 9.30 -15.10 -47.15
C LYS A 742 9.78 -15.26 -45.71
N PHE A 743 8.86 -15.21 -44.73
CA PHE A 743 9.20 -15.42 -43.32
C PHE A 743 9.92 -16.76 -43.12
N TRP A 744 9.32 -17.87 -43.58
CA TRP A 744 9.89 -19.21 -43.40
C TRP A 744 11.13 -19.51 -44.25
N LEU A 745 11.42 -18.69 -45.26
CA LEU A 745 12.68 -18.73 -46.01
C LEU A 745 13.81 -18.02 -45.25
N ASN A 746 13.48 -16.97 -44.49
CA ASN A 746 14.45 -16.10 -43.83
C ASN A 746 14.73 -16.48 -42.36
N VAL A 747 13.85 -17.26 -41.72
CA VAL A 747 14.13 -17.78 -40.37
C VAL A 747 15.25 -18.82 -40.45
N GLY A 748 16.41 -18.49 -39.87
CA GLY A 748 17.62 -19.30 -39.98
C GLY A 748 17.53 -20.66 -39.30
N ALA A 749 17.29 -20.70 -37.99
CA ALA A 749 17.18 -21.93 -37.21
C ALA A 749 15.71 -22.20 -36.83
N LEU A 750 15.24 -23.43 -36.99
CA LEU A 750 13.90 -23.82 -36.53
C LEU A 750 14.00 -24.52 -35.18
N PRO A 751 13.03 -24.29 -34.26
CA PRO A 751 13.04 -24.96 -32.95
C PRO A 751 12.80 -26.47 -33.03
N CYS A 752 12.20 -26.92 -34.14
CA CYS A 752 11.99 -28.32 -34.44
C CYS A 752 11.83 -28.54 -35.96
N ASP A 753 11.89 -29.79 -36.38
CA ASP A 753 11.74 -30.19 -37.78
C ASP A 753 10.38 -29.78 -38.36
N ARG A 754 10.37 -29.53 -39.68
CA ARG A 754 9.13 -29.24 -40.40
C ARG A 754 8.28 -30.52 -40.49
N PRO A 755 6.94 -30.44 -40.38
CA PRO A 755 6.07 -31.59 -40.59
C PRO A 755 6.18 -32.13 -42.02
N GLU A 756 5.81 -33.39 -42.27
CA GLU A 756 5.79 -33.94 -43.64
C GLU A 756 4.78 -33.21 -44.55
N LYS A 757 3.60 -32.90 -44.01
CA LYS A 757 2.52 -32.19 -44.72
C LYS A 757 2.05 -31.02 -43.87
N TYR A 758 2.25 -29.81 -44.37
CA TYR A 758 1.90 -28.58 -43.66
C TYR A 758 1.46 -27.47 -44.61
N VAL A 759 0.83 -26.45 -44.03
CA VAL A 759 0.52 -25.19 -44.69
C VAL A 759 0.96 -24.01 -43.80
N PRO A 760 1.68 -23.01 -44.32
CA PRO A 760 1.97 -21.80 -43.56
C PRO A 760 0.70 -21.09 -43.12
N CYS A 761 0.65 -20.74 -41.84
CA CYS A 761 -0.45 -20.09 -41.15
C CYS A 761 0.05 -18.82 -40.46
N GLY A 762 -0.70 -17.73 -40.55
CA GLY A 762 -0.37 -16.49 -39.85
C GLY A 762 -1.11 -15.28 -40.41
N ASN A 763 -1.19 -14.22 -39.61
CA ASN A 763 -1.84 -12.97 -39.99
C ASN A 763 -0.87 -11.96 -40.61
N ILE A 764 -1.40 -11.08 -41.47
CA ILE A 764 -0.69 -9.90 -41.99
C ILE A 764 -1.37 -8.57 -41.62
N THR A 765 -2.57 -8.64 -41.03
CA THR A 765 -3.47 -7.51 -40.76
C THR A 765 -3.20 -6.81 -39.43
N GLN A 766 -2.49 -7.46 -38.51
CA GLN A 766 -2.10 -6.91 -37.20
C GLN A 766 -0.57 -7.03 -37.12
N PRO A 767 0.20 -6.07 -37.66
CA PRO A 767 1.65 -6.15 -37.70
C PRO A 767 2.30 -6.08 -36.31
N GLU A 768 1.63 -5.46 -35.33
CA GLU A 768 2.10 -5.33 -33.95
C GLU A 768 2.19 -6.67 -33.20
N VAL A 769 1.30 -7.62 -33.53
CA VAL A 769 1.32 -8.98 -32.95
C VAL A 769 1.02 -10.01 -34.03
N ARG A 770 2.01 -10.85 -34.35
CA ARG A 770 1.97 -11.78 -35.48
C ARG A 770 2.04 -13.23 -35.04
N LEU A 771 1.14 -14.07 -35.54
CA LEU A 771 1.28 -15.53 -35.47
C LEU A 771 2.00 -16.02 -36.74
N ARG A 772 2.98 -16.90 -36.59
CA ARG A 772 3.61 -17.65 -37.69
C ARG A 772 3.68 -19.10 -37.29
N TYR A 773 2.95 -19.99 -37.96
CA TYR A 773 2.94 -21.41 -37.64
C TYR A 773 2.94 -22.26 -38.90
N LEU A 774 3.71 -23.36 -38.93
CA LEU A 774 3.54 -24.38 -39.96
C LEU A 774 2.40 -25.30 -39.54
N TRP A 775 1.20 -25.07 -40.04
CA TRP A 775 0.02 -25.82 -39.62
C TRP A 775 0.04 -27.26 -40.19
N PRO A 776 0.14 -28.32 -39.37
CA PRO A 776 0.29 -29.68 -39.87
C PRO A 776 -1.04 -30.28 -40.32
N ALA A 777 -1.05 -30.99 -41.45
CA ALA A 777 -2.24 -31.61 -42.00
C ALA A 777 -2.91 -32.63 -41.05
N LEU A 778 -2.17 -33.17 -40.09
CA LEU A 778 -2.69 -34.09 -39.07
C LEU A 778 -3.79 -33.44 -38.21
N LEU A 779 -3.71 -32.12 -37.97
CA LEU A 779 -4.73 -31.37 -37.23
C LEU A 779 -6.06 -31.25 -38.00
N ALA A 780 -6.09 -31.55 -39.31
CA ALA A 780 -7.31 -31.51 -40.12
C ALA A 780 -8.23 -32.73 -39.87
N GLY A 781 -7.64 -33.87 -39.49
CA GLY A 781 -8.38 -35.10 -39.22
C GLY A 781 -8.89 -35.09 -37.79
N GLY A 782 -10.21 -35.08 -37.58
CA GLY A 782 -10.84 -35.11 -36.26
C GLY A 782 -10.62 -36.39 -35.43
N SER A 783 -9.54 -37.13 -35.65
CA SER A 783 -9.17 -38.33 -34.89
C SER A 783 -8.67 -37.98 -33.49
N ALA A 784 -9.09 -38.77 -32.50
CA ALA A 784 -8.73 -38.62 -31.10
C ALA A 784 -7.21 -38.70 -30.80
N ASN A 785 -6.36 -39.12 -31.75
CA ASN A 785 -4.91 -39.25 -31.61
C ASN A 785 -4.08 -38.29 -32.51
N GLY A 786 -4.70 -37.32 -33.19
CA GLY A 786 -4.07 -36.52 -34.25
C GLY A 786 -3.28 -35.28 -33.82
N MET A 787 -2.50 -35.32 -32.73
CA MET A 787 -1.57 -34.20 -32.44
C MET A 787 -0.23 -34.42 -33.16
N PRO A 788 0.33 -33.40 -33.84
CA PRO A 788 1.64 -33.52 -34.44
C PRO A 788 2.71 -33.67 -33.35
N GLU A 789 3.80 -34.40 -33.62
CA GLU A 789 4.91 -34.49 -32.66
C GLU A 789 5.75 -33.22 -32.64
N LYS A 790 5.97 -32.61 -33.81
CA LYS A 790 6.78 -31.40 -33.99
C LYS A 790 6.16 -30.50 -35.05
N SER A 791 6.09 -29.20 -34.77
CA SER A 791 5.86 -28.19 -35.79
C SER A 791 6.35 -26.81 -35.36
N PRO A 792 7.17 -26.10 -36.14
CA PRO A 792 7.71 -24.82 -35.69
C PRO A 792 6.64 -23.73 -35.74
N GLY A 793 6.64 -22.85 -34.73
CA GLY A 793 5.82 -21.64 -34.72
C GLY A 793 6.32 -20.53 -33.80
N PHE A 794 5.83 -19.33 -34.03
CA PHE A 794 6.17 -18.12 -33.31
C PHE A 794 4.93 -17.24 -33.09
N VAL A 795 4.80 -16.71 -31.87
CA VAL A 795 3.94 -15.57 -31.54
C VAL A 795 4.86 -14.37 -31.33
N ILE A 796 4.78 -13.39 -32.22
CA ILE A 796 5.79 -12.33 -32.39
C ILE A 796 5.20 -10.99 -31.95
N LEU A 797 5.87 -10.30 -31.03
CA LEU A 797 5.62 -8.89 -30.70
C LEU A 797 6.55 -8.01 -31.53
N ASP A 798 6.00 -6.97 -32.15
CA ASP A 798 6.75 -6.01 -32.94
C ASP A 798 6.37 -4.58 -32.55
N ASP A 799 7.12 -4.04 -31.58
CA ASP A 799 6.85 -2.74 -30.99
C ASP A 799 7.02 -1.57 -31.98
N ALA A 800 7.70 -1.79 -33.11
CA ALA A 800 7.89 -0.76 -34.15
C ALA A 800 6.55 -0.30 -34.77
N PHE A 801 5.52 -1.15 -34.74
CA PHE A 801 4.20 -0.85 -35.29
C PHE A 801 3.23 -0.20 -34.31
N ALA A 802 3.61 -0.04 -33.04
CA ALA A 802 2.78 0.57 -32.02
C ALA A 802 3.21 2.03 -31.77
N HIS A 803 2.34 2.98 -32.14
CA HIS A 803 2.70 4.40 -32.25
C HIS A 803 2.63 5.19 -30.93
N ASP A 804 1.93 4.66 -29.93
CA ASP A 804 1.80 5.26 -28.61
C ASP A 804 1.89 4.22 -27.49
N GLU A 805 1.98 4.68 -26.25
CA GLU A 805 2.07 3.80 -25.08
C GLU A 805 0.83 2.92 -24.86
N PRO A 806 -0.42 3.42 -25.01
CA PRO A 806 -1.61 2.56 -24.94
C PRO A 806 -1.64 1.45 -25.99
N ALA A 807 -1.24 1.72 -27.24
CA ALA A 807 -1.17 0.72 -28.29
C ALA A 807 -0.10 -0.33 -28.01
N ARG A 808 1.08 0.08 -27.52
CA ARG A 808 2.14 -0.83 -27.09
C ARG A 808 1.68 -1.72 -25.95
N HIS A 809 1.02 -1.14 -24.95
CA HIS A 809 0.45 -1.88 -23.83
C HIS A 809 -0.59 -2.91 -24.29
N LEU A 810 -1.49 -2.52 -25.20
CA LEU A 810 -2.49 -3.43 -25.78
C LEU A 810 -1.83 -4.56 -26.59
N ALA A 811 -0.84 -4.25 -27.42
CA ALA A 811 -0.11 -5.24 -28.21
C ALA A 811 0.61 -6.26 -27.32
N TRP A 812 1.29 -5.80 -26.27
CA TRP A 812 1.95 -6.66 -25.29
C TRP A 812 0.96 -7.57 -24.54
N ARG A 813 -0.18 -7.03 -24.08
CA ARG A 813 -1.24 -7.84 -23.46
C ARG A 813 -1.79 -8.90 -24.41
N ARG A 814 -2.03 -8.54 -25.67
CA ARG A 814 -2.46 -9.48 -26.73
C ARG A 814 -1.41 -10.56 -26.95
N TRP A 815 -0.13 -10.20 -27.02
CA TRP A 815 0.98 -11.13 -27.21
C TRP A 815 1.06 -12.20 -26.12
N LEU A 816 0.93 -11.81 -24.84
CA LEU A 816 0.86 -12.76 -23.72
C LEU A 816 -0.40 -13.65 -23.77
N ALA A 817 -1.56 -13.08 -24.08
CA ALA A 817 -2.81 -13.82 -24.19
C ALA A 817 -2.79 -14.86 -25.32
N LEU A 818 -2.22 -14.50 -26.48
CA LEU A 818 -2.01 -15.43 -27.59
C LEU A 818 -1.07 -16.57 -27.18
N PHE A 819 0.00 -16.28 -26.45
CA PHE A 819 0.91 -17.33 -26.00
C PHE A 819 0.24 -18.29 -25.02
N ASN A 820 -0.54 -17.78 -24.06
CA ASN A 820 -1.34 -18.62 -23.17
C ASN A 820 -2.23 -19.61 -23.96
N HIS A 821 -2.82 -19.16 -25.08
CA HIS A 821 -3.66 -19.99 -25.95
C HIS A 821 -2.86 -20.97 -26.82
N PHE A 822 -1.77 -20.52 -27.46
CA PHE A 822 -1.07 -21.27 -28.51
C PHE A 822 0.10 -22.13 -28.02
N GLN A 823 0.64 -21.90 -26.81
CA GLN A 823 1.80 -22.65 -26.29
C GLN A 823 1.60 -24.19 -26.24
N LEU A 824 0.34 -24.64 -26.20
CA LEU A 824 -0.01 -26.07 -26.15
C LEU A 824 0.13 -26.75 -27.52
N LEU A 825 0.27 -25.98 -28.59
CA LEU A 825 0.68 -26.51 -29.89
C LEU A 825 2.18 -26.85 -29.85
N PRO A 826 2.59 -28.03 -30.36
CA PRO A 826 3.99 -28.43 -30.40
C PRO A 826 4.83 -27.38 -31.12
N GLY A 827 6.00 -27.03 -30.56
CA GLY A 827 7.01 -26.18 -31.21
C GLY A 827 6.68 -24.70 -31.35
N ILE A 828 5.57 -24.22 -30.78
CA ILE A 828 5.27 -22.78 -30.72
C ILE A 828 6.14 -22.10 -29.65
N MET A 829 6.76 -20.99 -30.03
CA MET A 829 7.57 -20.14 -29.18
C MET A 829 7.05 -18.72 -29.12
N LEU A 830 7.33 -18.05 -28.02
CA LEU A 830 7.12 -16.62 -27.85
C LEU A 830 8.34 -15.85 -28.37
N ALA A 831 8.18 -14.75 -29.09
CA ALA A 831 9.31 -13.95 -29.56
C ALA A 831 8.97 -12.45 -29.68
N THR A 832 10.01 -11.63 -29.64
CA THR A 832 9.96 -10.26 -30.17
C THR A 832 10.64 -10.21 -31.54
N GLN A 833 10.36 -9.20 -32.35
CA GLN A 833 11.04 -9.01 -33.64
C GLN A 833 12.58 -8.99 -33.47
N ASP A 834 13.08 -8.20 -32.52
CA ASP A 834 14.51 -8.15 -32.17
C ASP A 834 15.08 -9.51 -31.73
N GLY A 835 14.28 -10.31 -31.00
CA GLY A 835 14.69 -11.63 -30.54
C GLY A 835 14.79 -12.67 -31.68
N LEU A 836 13.93 -12.55 -32.69
CA LEU A 836 14.02 -13.36 -33.90
C LEU A 836 15.25 -13.02 -34.73
N GLU A 837 15.52 -11.73 -34.93
CA GLU A 837 16.69 -11.25 -35.69
C GLU A 837 18.01 -11.68 -35.05
N ALA A 838 18.04 -11.72 -33.72
CA ALA A 838 19.18 -12.21 -32.96
C ALA A 838 19.23 -13.74 -32.80
N ALA A 839 18.31 -14.48 -33.42
CA ALA A 839 18.23 -15.95 -33.39
C ALA A 839 18.15 -16.55 -31.96
N ASP A 840 17.47 -15.87 -31.03
CA ASP A 840 17.37 -16.30 -29.63
C ASP A 840 16.78 -17.70 -29.45
N HIS A 841 15.92 -18.11 -30.37
CA HIS A 841 15.25 -19.41 -30.40
C HIS A 841 16.20 -20.57 -30.76
N ALA A 842 17.33 -20.31 -31.43
CA ALA A 842 18.23 -21.35 -31.93
C ALA A 842 18.87 -22.21 -30.82
N SER A 843 18.94 -21.67 -29.60
CA SER A 843 19.50 -22.35 -28.42
C SER A 843 18.53 -23.30 -27.71
N LEU A 844 17.25 -23.31 -28.13
CA LEU A 844 16.18 -24.06 -27.48
C LEU A 844 15.69 -25.17 -28.41
N SER A 845 15.81 -26.43 -27.99
CA SER A 845 15.37 -27.59 -28.76
C SER A 845 14.41 -28.48 -27.97
N MET A 846 13.38 -28.99 -28.63
CA MET A 846 12.44 -29.96 -28.04
C MET A 846 13.09 -31.34 -27.83
N PRO A 847 12.98 -31.97 -26.65
CA PRO A 847 13.46 -33.32 -26.41
C PRO A 847 12.64 -34.37 -27.21
N ALA A 848 13.29 -35.47 -27.60
CA ALA A 848 12.72 -36.50 -28.49
C ALA A 848 11.63 -37.38 -27.84
N SER A 849 11.43 -37.31 -26.53
CA SER A 849 10.36 -37.97 -25.78
C SER A 849 10.32 -37.37 -24.38
N SER A 850 9.16 -36.86 -23.93
CA SER A 850 8.96 -36.42 -22.55
C SER A 850 7.82 -37.22 -21.94
N ASN A 851 8.16 -38.13 -21.02
CA ASN A 851 7.19 -38.63 -20.06
C ASN A 851 6.88 -37.51 -19.07
N PRO A 852 5.60 -37.20 -18.78
CA PRO A 852 5.24 -36.26 -17.73
C PRO A 852 5.88 -36.69 -16.42
N ALA A 853 6.63 -35.78 -15.80
CA ALA A 853 7.41 -36.05 -14.61
C ALA A 853 6.55 -36.68 -13.51
N SER A 854 6.93 -37.88 -13.07
CA SER A 854 6.49 -38.50 -11.82
C SER A 854 7.17 -37.79 -10.65
N SER A 855 6.64 -36.65 -10.22
CA SER A 855 7.10 -35.93 -9.04
C SER A 855 6.50 -36.55 -7.77
N SER A 856 7.17 -37.59 -7.29
CA SER A 856 7.44 -37.87 -5.87
C SER A 856 8.40 -39.07 -5.75
N GLN A 857 8.26 -40.06 -6.64
CA GLN A 857 9.22 -41.15 -6.76
C GLN A 857 10.53 -40.71 -7.41
N GLY A 858 10.55 -39.81 -8.40
CA GLY A 858 11.82 -39.36 -9.00
C GLY A 858 12.73 -38.61 -8.02
N ALA A 859 12.15 -37.77 -7.15
CA ALA A 859 12.88 -37.04 -6.12
C ALA A 859 13.27 -37.93 -4.94
N ALA A 860 12.39 -38.84 -4.49
CA ALA A 860 12.73 -39.82 -3.47
C ALA A 860 13.77 -40.85 -3.96
N LEU A 861 13.70 -41.27 -5.22
CA LEU A 861 14.66 -42.16 -5.86
C LEU A 861 16.00 -41.46 -6.08
N ALA A 862 15.99 -40.18 -6.48
CA ALA A 862 17.19 -39.37 -6.59
C ALA A 862 17.84 -39.14 -5.21
N ALA A 863 17.07 -38.79 -4.19
CA ALA A 863 17.57 -38.60 -2.82
C ALA A 863 18.07 -39.91 -2.20
N ALA A 864 17.41 -41.04 -2.47
CA ALA A 864 17.85 -42.36 -2.03
C ALA A 864 19.16 -42.78 -2.73
N TRP A 865 19.29 -42.53 -4.03
CA TRP A 865 20.55 -42.74 -4.73
C TRP A 865 21.66 -41.78 -4.28
N GLU A 866 21.34 -40.54 -3.92
CA GLU A 866 22.30 -39.57 -3.38
C GLU A 866 22.90 -40.04 -2.05
N GLN A 867 22.07 -40.58 -1.14
CA GLN A 867 22.56 -41.20 0.10
C GLN A 867 23.45 -42.42 -0.16
N VAL A 868 23.11 -43.24 -1.15
CA VAL A 868 23.92 -44.41 -1.54
C VAL A 868 25.26 -43.98 -2.13
N LEU A 869 25.29 -42.93 -2.96
CA LEU A 869 26.52 -42.42 -3.58
C LEU A 869 27.44 -41.73 -2.56
N ASP A 870 26.90 -41.17 -1.47
CA ASP A 870 27.66 -40.56 -0.37
C ASP A 870 28.29 -41.62 0.57
N GLN A 871 27.60 -42.75 0.77
CA GLN A 871 28.05 -43.82 1.68
C GLN A 871 28.90 -44.90 0.99
N ALA A 872 28.69 -45.15 -0.30
CA ALA A 872 29.45 -46.14 -1.04
C ALA A 872 30.90 -45.67 -1.30
N MET A 873 31.79 -46.62 -1.56
CA MET A 873 33.16 -46.36 -1.97
C MET A 873 33.23 -45.41 -3.16
N SER A 874 33.95 -44.30 -2.99
CA SER A 874 34.04 -43.20 -3.98
C SER A 874 34.52 -43.63 -5.36
N GLU A 875 35.23 -44.77 -5.44
CA GLU A 875 35.73 -45.36 -6.69
C GLU A 875 34.61 -45.91 -7.57
N LEU A 876 33.46 -46.24 -6.97
CA LEU A 876 32.28 -46.77 -7.66
C LEU A 876 31.35 -45.68 -8.18
N THR A 877 31.47 -44.44 -7.69
CA THR A 877 30.57 -43.32 -8.00
C THR A 877 30.34 -43.11 -9.50
N PRO A 878 31.37 -43.09 -10.37
CA PRO A 878 31.16 -42.90 -11.81
C PRO A 878 30.35 -44.03 -12.45
N SER A 879 30.62 -45.27 -12.07
CA SER A 879 29.93 -46.46 -12.59
C SER A 879 28.54 -46.64 -11.99
N LEU A 880 28.31 -46.20 -10.75
CA LEU A 880 26.99 -46.18 -10.14
C LEU A 880 26.08 -45.14 -10.79
N MET A 881 26.60 -44.02 -11.28
CA MET A 881 25.81 -43.06 -12.06
C MET A 881 25.22 -43.69 -13.34
N ASP A 882 25.95 -44.61 -13.99
CA ASP A 882 25.41 -45.37 -15.13
C ASP A 882 24.26 -46.30 -14.71
N VAL A 883 24.35 -46.89 -13.50
CA VAL A 883 23.29 -47.71 -12.90
C VAL A 883 22.07 -46.85 -12.56
N VAL A 884 22.24 -45.65 -12.02
CA VAL A 884 21.16 -44.68 -11.78
C VAL A 884 20.46 -44.31 -13.09
N GLY A 885 21.22 -44.03 -14.15
CA GLY A 885 20.70 -43.72 -15.48
C GLY A 885 19.86 -44.84 -16.11
N ALA A 886 20.06 -46.09 -15.68
CA ALA A 886 19.29 -47.24 -16.14
C ALA A 886 17.93 -47.44 -15.43
N GLY A 887 17.59 -46.57 -14.47
CA GLY A 887 16.30 -46.50 -13.80
C GLY A 887 16.00 -47.65 -12.84
N VAL A 888 17.03 -48.26 -12.24
CA VAL A 888 16.87 -49.35 -11.26
C VAL A 888 16.70 -48.80 -9.82
N PRO A 889 16.01 -49.52 -8.92
CA PRO A 889 15.86 -49.11 -7.53
C PRO A 889 17.22 -49.10 -6.79
N PRO A 890 17.44 -48.17 -5.85
CA PRO A 890 18.63 -48.14 -5.00
C PRO A 890 18.72 -49.42 -4.15
N PRO A 891 19.92 -49.78 -3.68
CA PRO A 891 20.09 -50.86 -2.70
C PRO A 891 19.35 -50.55 -1.40
N ASP A 892 18.93 -51.60 -0.71
CA ASP A 892 18.26 -51.52 0.60
C ASP A 892 19.27 -51.08 1.69
N GLU A 893 20.53 -51.52 1.60
CA GLU A 893 21.60 -51.22 2.56
C GLU A 893 22.97 -50.99 1.87
N VAL A 894 23.77 -50.09 2.44
CA VAL A 894 25.18 -49.82 2.07
C VAL A 894 26.09 -50.32 3.20
N GLY A 895 27.15 -51.04 2.87
CA GLY A 895 28.03 -51.68 3.85
C GLY A 895 27.35 -52.84 4.59
N PHE A 896 26.70 -53.74 3.84
CA PHE A 896 25.88 -54.82 4.41
C PHE A 896 26.73 -55.97 4.99
N GLU A 897 26.52 -56.26 6.27
CA GLU A 897 27.21 -57.32 7.02
C GLU A 897 26.26 -58.51 7.28
N TYR A 898 26.67 -59.72 6.92
CA TYR A 898 25.90 -60.93 7.15
C TYR A 898 26.37 -61.63 8.44
N ALA A 899 25.53 -61.63 9.47
CA ALA A 899 25.77 -62.33 10.73
C ALA A 899 25.49 -63.84 10.63
N ASP A 900 26.24 -64.66 11.37
CA ASP A 900 26.03 -66.10 11.49
C ASP A 900 24.67 -66.39 12.14
N PRO A 901 23.76 -67.14 11.47
CA PRO A 901 22.47 -67.52 12.05
C PRO A 901 22.56 -68.29 13.38
N LYS A 902 23.72 -68.89 13.69
CA LYS A 902 23.96 -69.62 14.95
C LYS A 902 24.58 -68.74 16.05
N ASN A 903 25.17 -67.62 15.69
CA ASN A 903 25.74 -66.65 16.62
C ASN A 903 25.68 -65.24 16.01
N ALA A 904 24.64 -64.48 16.40
CA ALA A 904 24.36 -63.16 15.83
C ALA A 904 25.51 -62.14 16.04
N ASP A 905 26.41 -62.37 16.99
CA ASP A 905 27.58 -61.51 17.25
C ASP A 905 28.78 -61.80 16.34
N THR A 906 28.67 -62.76 15.40
CA THR A 906 29.76 -63.13 14.48
C THR A 906 29.39 -62.81 13.04
N ILE A 907 30.07 -61.84 12.42
CA ILE A 907 29.92 -61.50 11.00
C ILE A 907 30.72 -62.51 10.16
N ILE A 908 30.09 -63.08 9.13
CA ILE A 908 30.68 -64.14 8.29
C ILE A 908 30.85 -63.72 6.81
N ALA A 909 30.27 -62.60 6.40
CA ALA A 909 30.46 -62.00 5.08
C ALA A 909 30.08 -60.52 5.07
N GLU A 910 30.72 -59.74 4.19
CA GLU A 910 30.45 -58.31 4.02
C GLU A 910 30.23 -58.00 2.53
N ALA A 911 29.44 -56.98 2.25
CA ALA A 911 29.13 -56.48 0.92
C ALA A 911 29.04 -54.95 0.88
N GLU A 912 29.36 -54.37 -0.27
CA GLU A 912 29.32 -52.92 -0.47
C GLU A 912 27.88 -52.41 -0.57
N LEU A 913 27.07 -53.04 -1.41
CA LEU A 913 25.65 -52.70 -1.59
C LEU A 913 24.81 -53.97 -1.52
N ALA A 914 23.62 -53.91 -0.91
CA ALA A 914 22.71 -55.05 -0.83
C ALA A 914 21.28 -54.68 -1.22
N TRP A 915 20.69 -55.49 -2.11
CA TRP A 915 19.25 -55.55 -2.36
C TRP A 915 18.69 -56.77 -1.61
N CYS A 916 18.46 -56.59 -0.31
CA CYS A 916 17.98 -57.59 0.62
C CYS A 916 16.71 -58.30 0.14
N ALA A 917 15.77 -57.55 -0.44
CA ALA A 917 14.53 -58.13 -0.98
C ALA A 917 14.78 -59.11 -2.14
N LYS A 918 15.85 -58.90 -2.92
CA LYS A 918 16.22 -59.73 -4.07
C LYS A 918 17.32 -60.75 -3.75
N LYS A 919 17.83 -60.73 -2.51
CA LYS A 919 19.04 -61.46 -2.11
C LYS A 919 20.20 -61.26 -3.10
N LEU A 920 20.46 -60.01 -3.48
CA LEU A 920 21.53 -59.63 -4.40
C LEU A 920 22.51 -58.68 -3.69
N VAL A 921 23.82 -58.94 -3.80
CA VAL A 921 24.88 -58.09 -3.25
C VAL A 921 25.90 -57.67 -4.30
N LEU A 922 26.43 -56.45 -4.16
CA LEU A 922 27.62 -55.97 -4.86
C LEU A 922 28.82 -56.10 -3.92
N LEU A 923 29.88 -56.77 -4.38
CA LEU A 923 31.13 -56.96 -3.65
C LEU A 923 32.22 -56.10 -4.29
N LEU A 924 33.03 -55.44 -3.47
CA LEU A 924 34.31 -54.90 -3.92
C LEU A 924 35.25 -56.04 -4.34
N PRO A 925 36.23 -55.80 -5.23
CA PRO A 925 37.23 -56.80 -5.59
C PRO A 925 37.92 -57.43 -4.36
N ALA A 926 38.16 -56.64 -3.31
CA ALA A 926 38.73 -57.09 -2.04
C ALA A 926 37.85 -58.10 -1.27
N HIS A 927 36.55 -58.12 -1.51
CA HIS A 927 35.55 -58.96 -0.81
C HIS A 927 35.14 -60.21 -1.60
N THR A 928 35.86 -60.53 -2.67
CA THR A 928 35.55 -61.68 -3.56
C THR A 928 35.59 -63.03 -2.82
N ASN A 929 36.36 -63.13 -1.73
CA ASN A 929 36.40 -64.31 -0.84
C ASN A 929 35.03 -64.62 -0.19
N TYR A 930 34.13 -63.64 -0.04
CA TYR A 930 32.81 -63.85 0.55
C TYR A 930 31.75 -64.41 -0.42
N GLN A 931 32.04 -64.52 -1.72
CA GLN A 931 31.08 -65.06 -2.71
C GLN A 931 30.55 -66.46 -2.35
N ALA A 932 31.43 -67.34 -1.87
CA ALA A 932 31.05 -68.70 -1.50
C ALA A 932 30.08 -68.71 -0.30
N VAL A 933 30.25 -67.77 0.63
CA VAL A 933 29.40 -67.61 1.82
C VAL A 933 28.02 -67.08 1.41
N TRP A 934 27.98 -66.01 0.61
CA TRP A 934 26.74 -65.45 0.06
C TRP A 934 25.93 -66.50 -0.72
N LYS A 935 26.60 -67.25 -1.61
CA LYS A 935 25.96 -68.31 -2.39
C LYS A 935 25.43 -69.45 -1.53
N ALA A 936 26.17 -69.87 -0.50
CA ALA A 936 25.72 -70.90 0.44
C ALA A 936 24.45 -70.49 1.23
N HIS A 937 24.24 -69.18 1.40
CA HIS A 937 23.08 -68.61 2.10
C HIS A 937 21.98 -68.13 1.13
N GLY A 938 22.08 -68.48 -0.15
CA GLY A 938 21.06 -68.23 -1.16
C GLY A 938 21.04 -66.79 -1.69
N TRP A 939 22.18 -66.09 -1.64
CA TRP A 939 22.36 -64.78 -2.26
C TRP A 939 23.12 -64.87 -3.58
N THR A 940 22.77 -64.00 -4.51
CA THR A 940 23.51 -63.73 -5.74
C THR A 940 24.52 -62.62 -5.47
N SER A 941 25.77 -62.80 -5.89
CA SER A 941 26.84 -61.81 -5.70
C SER A 941 27.42 -61.35 -7.03
N VAL A 942 27.51 -60.04 -7.25
CA VAL A 942 28.21 -59.41 -8.37
C VAL A 942 29.48 -58.75 -7.82
N VAL A 943 30.62 -58.88 -8.52
CA VAL A 943 31.86 -58.19 -8.14
C VAL A 943 32.02 -56.94 -8.98
N ALA A 944 32.40 -55.84 -8.36
CA ALA A 944 32.68 -54.56 -9.01
C ALA A 944 33.99 -54.59 -9.84
N GLU A 945 34.07 -55.51 -10.82
CA GLU A 945 35.20 -55.68 -11.73
C GLU A 945 34.69 -56.02 -13.16
N GLY A 946 35.30 -55.40 -14.18
CA GLY A 946 34.88 -55.57 -15.58
C GLY A 946 33.53 -54.91 -15.89
N GLU A 947 32.69 -55.55 -16.72
CA GLU A 947 31.35 -55.07 -17.10
C GLU A 947 30.28 -55.36 -16.01
N TRP A 948 30.62 -55.07 -14.76
CA TRP A 948 29.78 -55.41 -13.61
C TRP A 948 28.47 -54.61 -13.56
N THR A 949 28.45 -53.38 -14.06
CA THR A 949 27.27 -52.50 -14.07
C THR A 949 26.13 -53.10 -14.90
N GLN A 950 26.43 -53.59 -16.11
CA GLN A 950 25.44 -54.26 -16.97
C GLN A 950 24.90 -55.54 -16.32
N ARG A 951 25.79 -56.31 -15.69
CA ARG A 951 25.44 -57.55 -14.99
C ARG A 951 24.53 -57.27 -13.79
N LEU A 952 24.87 -56.27 -12.99
CA LEU A 952 24.08 -55.82 -11.85
C LEU A 952 22.69 -55.32 -12.29
N ILE A 953 22.62 -54.50 -13.34
CA ILE A 953 21.35 -54.02 -13.91
C ILE A 953 20.48 -55.19 -14.38
N SER A 954 21.07 -56.19 -15.02
CA SER A 954 20.36 -57.39 -15.49
C SER A 954 19.75 -58.16 -14.33
N GLU A 955 20.55 -58.46 -13.29
CA GLU A 955 20.10 -59.19 -12.10
C GLU A 955 19.01 -58.42 -11.33
N ILE A 956 19.11 -57.09 -11.26
CA ILE A 956 18.05 -56.27 -10.66
C ILE A 956 16.78 -56.31 -11.52
N LYS A 957 16.86 -56.29 -12.86
CA LYS A 957 15.67 -56.26 -13.72
C LYS A 957 14.97 -57.62 -13.82
N GLU A 958 15.70 -58.72 -13.93
CA GLU A 958 15.14 -60.08 -14.06
C GLU A 958 14.26 -60.50 -12.86
N GLY A 959 14.52 -59.97 -11.66
CA GLY A 959 13.69 -60.21 -10.47
C GLY A 959 12.36 -59.42 -10.39
N THR A 960 11.95 -58.70 -11.43
CA THR A 960 10.78 -57.79 -11.39
C THR A 960 9.56 -58.32 -12.17
N THR A 961 9.64 -59.54 -12.73
CA THR A 961 8.57 -60.21 -13.49
C THR A 961 7.98 -61.44 -12.77
N ALA A 962 7.81 -61.36 -11.45
CA ALA A 962 7.10 -62.39 -10.67
C ALA A 962 5.94 -61.77 -9.87
#